data_AF-A0A3S9YMR5-F1
#
_entry.id   AF-A0A3S9YMR5-F1
#
_cell.length_a   1.000
_cell.length_b   1.000
_cell.length_c   1.000
_cell.angle_alpha   90.00
_cell.angle_beta   90.00
_cell.angle_gamma   90.00
#
_symmetry.space_group_name_H-M   'P 1'
#
loop_
_entity.id
_entity.type
_entity.pdbx_description
1 polymer ?
#
loop_
_entity_poly.entity_id
_entity_poly.type
_entity_poly.pdbx_seq_one_letter_code
_entity_poly.pdbx_strand_id
1 'polypeptide(L)'
;MPTRPDLNVSFYDHLDPKATAGVYTIAVEHRLTKGGVRVDAGAELPKAVDSYEIRAAQFVLDPSSVHATFPPTGAVGRYTHVLPHLTLSRAILPWERQLVGRAAKAPWLALLVFAAGELDDDPDAQGEFTTRPISELREPGPGIIGPELSGTIDGSNPCRTIDLPVSVFHAIVAREDELFKLVHMRDVRTAPQRRDNGEILTEGEYAVLAANRFPRTPGSYAVHLVSLEGWLGRLAPGTLPATEKVRLCSLWSWHFTNDPEGSLDPAGLLRNLVAPGHTDPENFALRLAPIGDPSDSPEVAHARTRLHHGYTAVAYRTLAGEDTYAWYRGPLTPLTAPELPVEAVEGPHTTADHALIYDHEYGLFDVSYAAAWTLGRAIALADPDYSSEVVQARREMANRAAALLVLSSDPARAGADPAEPAGTAALRELAVPGFGRRLVQALRAPVVQGPPPAPATRTARREPGALLAEPRAQQSLLTVAQDATPTVPDWLERLALLNGVPFAHLVPDPRMLPPESLRAFRVDPAWIHALVAGAGDVGAHTSLDRDLHPVLTERISRTGATLPVAGLLINSELVRAWPVFDILATTADGEPVGELRRDHLAPDVLLVLWDGVPDQIAIREPGQGIHFGINSEGRISLRHLTGNRVGYPTDTEFPDPGLPESGTVFDYLRTDSIGELPDVLRLSGEDGLLAALSAACLPSGRLTPGQFALELVNAPLEQLLLPPTVRRDCVADTFAKYGSEAEEFGTANPLLVKNEGPTNSVTRITYLRFDTTQLPPPDQLGKVLLRVCATAQDAGDFDLKAYATDNDWDESTLSWSERPELPANPVATAYVSSGDAWAWLEFDLTEHLRRHTGDELSVALSKEQGGNKIVRITSREAATNRPHLSITVTQPSPNSGEEHR
;
A
#
# COMPACT_ATOMS: atom_id res chain seq x y z
N MET A 1 -6.25 9.19 -6.52
CA MET A 1 -5.03 9.71 -5.86
C MET A 1 -4.80 8.87 -4.62
N PRO A 2 -3.58 8.37 -4.32
CA PRO A 2 -3.38 7.64 -3.08
C PRO A 2 -3.66 8.57 -1.88
N THR A 3 -4.39 8.01 -0.93
CA THR A 3 -4.83 8.60 0.33
C THR A 3 -3.64 8.85 1.25
N ARG A 4 -3.28 10.13 1.45
CA ARG A 4 -2.19 10.67 2.29
C ARG A 4 -0.76 10.22 1.93
N PRO A 5 0.22 11.15 1.81
CA PRO A 5 1.61 10.77 1.75
C PRO A 5 2.06 10.26 3.13
N ASP A 6 2.51 9.00 3.19
CA ASP A 6 3.07 8.39 4.41
C ASP A 6 4.35 9.10 4.87
N LEU A 7 5.00 9.85 3.98
CA LEU A 7 6.28 10.49 4.24
C LEU A 7 6.37 11.86 3.55
N ASN A 8 6.76 12.89 4.30
CA ASN A 8 7.05 14.23 3.77
C ASN A 8 8.51 14.58 4.07
N VAL A 9 9.33 14.52 3.02
CA VAL A 9 10.78 14.71 3.09
C VAL A 9 11.21 15.69 1.99
N SER A 10 12.10 16.61 2.34
CA SER A 10 12.73 17.54 1.39
C SER A 10 14.22 17.22 1.25
N PHE A 11 14.71 17.23 0.02
CA PHE A 11 16.12 17.03 -0.32
C PHE A 11 16.74 18.38 -0.69
N TYR A 12 17.79 18.77 0.02
CA TYR A 12 18.55 19.99 -0.21
C TYR A 12 19.96 19.63 -0.66
N ASP A 13 20.52 20.42 -1.58
CA ASP A 13 21.83 20.14 -2.18
C ASP A 13 22.96 20.14 -1.15
N HIS A 14 22.96 21.12 -0.26
CA HIS A 14 23.95 21.26 0.80
C HIS A 14 23.46 22.21 1.90
N LEU A 15 24.08 22.15 3.07
CA LEU A 15 23.83 23.09 4.16
C LEU A 15 25.07 23.96 4.41
N ASP A 16 24.92 25.26 4.18
CA ASP A 16 26.01 26.22 4.27
C ASP A 16 26.26 26.72 5.70
N PRO A 17 27.40 26.36 6.34
CA PRO A 17 27.73 26.91 7.63
C PRO A 17 28.08 28.40 7.50
N LYS A 18 27.58 29.23 8.43
CA LYS A 18 27.91 30.67 8.48
C LYS A 18 29.39 30.93 8.72
N ALA A 19 30.05 30.03 9.45
CA ALA A 19 31.49 30.01 9.66
C ALA A 19 31.94 28.55 9.68
N THR A 20 33.00 28.23 8.95
CA THR A 20 33.61 26.91 8.89
C THR A 20 34.53 26.67 10.07
N ALA A 21 35.00 25.44 10.25
CA ALA A 21 36.01 25.11 11.23
C ALA A 21 37.35 25.76 10.85
N GLY A 22 38.02 26.34 11.83
CA GLY A 22 39.29 27.04 11.62
C GLY A 22 39.58 28.07 12.69
N VAL A 23 40.76 28.67 12.58
CA VAL A 23 41.19 29.76 13.47
C VAL A 23 40.78 31.08 12.84
N TYR A 24 39.96 31.83 13.57
CA TYR A 24 39.49 33.15 13.19
C TYR A 24 40.17 34.21 14.03
N THR A 25 40.57 35.30 13.37
CA THR A 25 41.17 36.45 14.02
C THR A 25 40.15 37.58 14.09
N ILE A 26 39.81 38.02 15.29
CA ILE A 26 39.02 39.23 15.52
C ILE A 26 40.00 40.39 15.68
N ALA A 27 39.90 41.38 14.79
CA ALA A 27 40.63 42.63 14.91
C ALA A 27 39.64 43.77 15.23
N VAL A 28 39.83 44.43 16.37
CA VAL A 28 39.09 45.63 16.75
C VAL A 28 39.96 46.84 16.47
N GLU A 29 39.44 47.73 15.61
CA GLU A 29 40.08 48.99 15.25
C GLU A 29 39.24 50.17 15.73
N HIS A 30 39.88 51.19 16.30
CA HIS A 30 39.25 52.48 16.57
C HIS A 30 39.72 53.50 15.55
N ARG A 31 38.77 54.26 14.98
CA ARG A 31 39.05 55.37 14.05
C ARG A 31 38.47 56.64 14.62
N LEU A 32 39.33 57.59 14.98
CA LEU A 32 38.90 58.90 15.48
C LEU A 32 38.59 59.82 14.31
N THR A 33 37.38 60.38 14.28
CA THR A 33 36.95 61.36 13.28
C THR A 33 36.50 62.65 13.93
N LYS A 34 36.89 63.81 13.36
CA LYS A 34 36.36 65.12 13.73
C LYS A 34 35.79 65.80 12.48
N GLY A 35 34.50 66.09 12.47
CA GLY A 35 33.82 66.67 11.29
C GLY A 35 33.84 65.76 10.05
N GLY A 36 33.82 64.44 10.23
CA GLY A 36 33.88 63.46 9.14
C GLY A 36 35.29 63.17 8.61
N VAL A 37 36.31 63.91 9.06
CA VAL A 37 37.72 63.69 8.68
C VAL A 37 38.41 62.86 9.75
N ARG A 38 39.12 61.82 9.32
CA ARG A 38 39.92 60.94 10.19
C ARG A 38 41.11 61.74 10.76
N VAL A 39 41.18 61.86 12.09
CA VAL A 39 42.18 62.68 12.79
C VAL A 39 43.34 61.87 13.38
N ASP A 40 43.23 60.55 13.41
CA ASP A 40 44.27 59.62 13.87
C ASP A 40 45.10 59.02 12.72
N ALA A 41 44.99 59.56 11.50
CA ALA A 41 45.66 59.01 10.32
C ALA A 41 47.21 59.05 10.40
N GLY A 42 47.79 59.97 11.18
CA GLY A 42 49.24 60.08 11.38
C GLY A 42 49.80 59.26 12.56
N ALA A 43 48.93 58.72 13.41
CA ALA A 43 49.28 57.89 14.56
C ALA A 43 48.06 57.01 14.90
N GLU A 44 47.91 55.90 14.16
CA GLU A 44 46.74 55.02 14.33
C GLU A 44 46.67 54.46 15.76
N LEU A 45 45.45 54.36 16.30
CA LEU A 45 45.23 53.74 17.60
C LEU A 45 45.61 52.24 17.55
N PRO A 46 46.15 51.67 18.64
CA PRO A 46 46.50 50.25 18.69
C PRO A 46 45.31 49.36 18.35
N LYS A 47 45.52 48.40 17.46
CA LYS A 47 44.54 47.36 17.14
C LYS A 47 44.55 46.32 18.25
N ALA A 48 43.39 45.95 18.78
CA ALA A 48 43.27 44.77 19.61
C ALA A 48 43.00 43.58 18.68
N VAL A 49 43.87 42.58 18.74
CA VAL A 49 43.76 41.37 17.92
C VAL A 49 43.65 40.18 18.87
N ASP A 50 42.62 39.38 18.69
CA ASP A 50 42.44 38.11 19.39
C ASP A 50 42.10 37.01 18.40
N SER A 51 42.39 35.76 18.74
CA SER A 51 42.12 34.61 17.89
C SER A 51 41.26 33.59 18.63
N TYR A 52 40.23 33.08 17.97
CA TYR A 52 39.41 31.98 18.47
C TYR A 52 39.33 30.88 17.43
N GLU A 53 39.12 29.65 17.87
CA GLU A 53 39.03 28.47 17.01
C GLU A 53 37.58 27.97 16.99
N ILE A 54 37.01 27.82 15.80
CA ILE A 54 35.79 27.04 15.60
C ILE A 54 36.20 25.59 15.38
N ARG A 55 35.85 24.72 16.33
CA ARG A 55 36.18 23.29 16.30
C ARG A 55 35.10 22.50 15.58
N ALA A 56 35.53 21.52 14.79
CA ALA A 56 34.69 20.49 14.19
C ALA A 56 35.36 19.13 14.34
N ALA A 57 34.61 18.04 14.13
CA ALA A 57 35.21 16.71 14.06
C ALA A 57 36.25 16.69 12.93
N GLN A 58 37.37 15.98 13.15
CA GLN A 58 38.47 15.92 12.17
C GLN A 58 39.07 14.51 12.08
N PHE A 59 39.34 13.88 13.22
CA PHE A 59 39.99 12.55 13.28
C PHE A 59 39.20 11.50 14.06
N VAL A 60 38.18 11.93 14.80
CA VAL A 60 37.29 11.08 15.61
C VAL A 60 35.87 11.63 15.45
N LEU A 61 34.92 10.73 15.27
CA LEU A 61 33.49 11.03 15.23
C LEU A 61 32.82 10.43 16.46
N ASP A 62 31.95 11.19 17.13
CA ASP A 62 31.13 10.66 18.22
C ASP A 62 30.11 9.66 17.64
N PRO A 63 29.98 8.44 18.19
CA PRO A 63 29.00 7.46 17.71
C PRO A 63 27.56 7.99 17.64
N SER A 64 27.16 8.92 18.52
CA SER A 64 25.83 9.54 18.49
C SER A 64 25.60 10.46 17.28
N SER A 65 26.65 10.75 16.51
CA SER A 65 26.54 11.54 15.26
C SER A 65 26.01 10.70 14.11
N VAL A 66 26.10 9.37 14.19
CA VAL A 66 25.56 8.44 13.20
C VAL A 66 24.13 8.11 13.56
N HIS A 67 23.20 8.55 12.71
CA HIS A 67 21.78 8.28 12.86
C HIS A 67 21.41 6.88 12.37
N ALA A 68 21.89 6.53 11.18
CA ALA A 68 21.62 5.24 10.54
C ALA A 68 22.69 4.88 9.51
N THR A 69 22.89 3.58 9.30
CA THR A 69 23.70 3.00 8.22
C THR A 69 22.83 2.08 7.39
N PHE A 70 22.98 2.10 6.07
CA PHE A 70 22.36 1.12 5.20
C PHE A 70 23.37 0.58 4.17
N PRO A 71 23.45 -0.74 3.96
CA PRO A 71 22.80 -1.80 4.73
C PRO A 71 23.09 -1.75 6.24
N PRO A 72 22.20 -2.24 7.12
CA PRO A 72 22.44 -2.23 8.55
C PRO A 72 23.68 -3.05 8.93
N THR A 73 24.32 -2.69 10.04
CA THR A 73 25.53 -3.39 10.52
C THR A 73 25.23 -4.87 10.78
N GLY A 74 26.01 -5.77 10.18
CA GLY A 74 25.87 -7.22 10.29
C GLY A 74 24.69 -7.82 9.52
N ALA A 75 24.00 -7.03 8.69
CA ALA A 75 22.87 -7.54 7.92
C ALA A 75 23.32 -8.48 6.80
N VAL A 76 22.45 -9.45 6.49
CA VAL A 76 22.61 -10.40 5.38
C VAL A 76 21.40 -10.28 4.48
N GLY A 77 21.60 -10.06 3.18
CA GLY A 77 20.50 -9.91 2.24
C GLY A 77 20.96 -9.58 0.82
N ARG A 78 19.99 -9.33 -0.07
CA ARG A 78 20.25 -8.94 -1.46
C ARG A 78 20.54 -7.44 -1.55
N TYR A 79 21.82 -7.07 -1.59
CA TYR A 79 22.27 -5.68 -1.67
C TYR A 79 22.85 -5.30 -3.03
N THR A 80 22.80 -6.19 -4.03
CA THR A 80 23.31 -6.00 -5.40
C THR A 80 22.90 -4.67 -6.05
N HIS A 81 21.70 -4.18 -5.75
CA HIS A 81 21.12 -2.97 -6.34
C HIS A 81 21.12 -1.77 -5.39
N VAL A 82 21.76 -1.89 -4.23
CA VAL A 82 21.81 -0.85 -3.20
C VAL A 82 23.15 -0.12 -3.26
N LEU A 83 23.10 1.20 -3.18
CA LEU A 83 24.27 2.02 -2.88
C LEU A 83 24.35 2.20 -1.36
N PRO A 84 25.40 1.68 -0.69
CA PRO A 84 25.57 1.87 0.74
C PRO A 84 25.59 3.35 1.10
N HIS A 85 24.91 3.71 2.19
CA HIS A 85 24.78 5.10 2.62
C HIS A 85 24.75 5.25 4.14
N LEU A 86 25.05 6.45 4.59
CA LEU A 86 25.15 6.85 6.00
C LEU A 86 24.33 8.11 6.23
N THR A 87 23.45 8.08 7.22
CA THR A 87 22.76 9.26 7.73
C THR A 87 23.43 9.77 8.99
N LEU A 88 23.74 11.06 9.02
CA LEU A 88 24.33 11.76 10.15
C LEU A 88 23.29 12.70 10.80
N SER A 89 23.19 12.65 12.13
CA SER A 89 22.29 13.52 12.91
C SER A 89 22.71 14.99 12.89
N ARG A 90 23.98 15.28 12.55
CA ARG A 90 24.49 16.65 12.41
C ARG A 90 24.55 17.03 10.93
N ALA A 91 23.48 17.66 10.44
CA ALA A 91 23.34 18.02 9.02
C ALA A 91 24.50 18.84 8.45
N ILE A 92 25.11 19.75 9.21
CA ILE A 92 26.22 20.57 8.71
C ILE A 92 27.55 19.81 8.56
N LEU A 93 27.71 18.63 9.19
CA LEU A 93 29.02 17.97 9.38
C LEU A 93 29.86 17.84 8.09
N PRO A 94 29.31 17.39 6.94
CA PRO A 94 30.10 17.23 5.72
C PRO A 94 30.66 18.54 5.15
N TRP A 95 30.08 19.68 5.53
CA TRP A 95 30.46 21.01 5.03
C TRP A 95 31.13 21.90 6.07
N GLU A 96 31.32 21.42 7.31
CA GLU A 96 31.96 22.21 8.38
C GLU A 96 33.42 22.55 8.08
N ARG A 97 34.12 21.71 7.32
CA ARG A 97 35.52 21.91 6.95
C ARG A 97 35.62 22.26 5.47
N GLN A 98 36.38 23.30 5.16
CA GLN A 98 36.63 23.70 3.78
C GLN A 98 37.92 23.03 3.28
N LEU A 99 37.82 22.31 2.17
CA LEU A 99 39.01 21.79 1.50
C LEU A 99 39.69 22.94 0.72
N VAL A 100 40.98 23.15 1.00
CA VAL A 100 41.77 24.27 0.43
C VAL A 100 41.96 24.07 -1.10
N GLY A 101 41.71 25.12 -1.89
CA GLY A 101 42.05 25.14 -3.34
C GLY A 101 40.88 25.13 -4.34
N ARG A 102 39.61 25.21 -3.92
CA ARG A 102 38.44 25.23 -4.83
C ARG A 102 37.40 26.31 -4.51
N ALA A 103 36.60 26.63 -5.55
CA ALA A 103 35.47 27.55 -5.52
C ALA A 103 34.12 26.88 -5.18
N ALA A 104 34.02 25.54 -5.19
CA ALA A 104 32.81 24.79 -4.87
C ALA A 104 32.95 24.07 -3.51
N LYS A 105 31.87 24.06 -2.72
CA LYS A 105 31.80 23.53 -1.34
C LYS A 105 31.71 22.00 -1.32
N ALA A 106 32.74 21.33 -1.82
CA ALA A 106 32.84 19.88 -1.78
C ALA A 106 32.91 19.39 -0.32
N PRO A 107 32.23 18.28 0.02
CA PRO A 107 32.31 17.70 1.36
C PRO A 107 33.72 17.18 1.65
N TRP A 108 34.16 17.28 2.89
CA TRP A 108 35.45 16.73 3.34
C TRP A 108 35.40 15.22 3.66
N LEU A 109 34.21 14.62 3.51
CA LEU A 109 33.89 13.23 3.85
C LEU A 109 33.47 12.45 2.60
N ALA A 110 33.81 11.17 2.57
CA ALA A 110 33.31 10.23 1.58
C ALA A 110 33.09 8.83 2.18
N LEU A 111 32.22 8.04 1.57
CA LEU A 111 32.04 6.63 1.88
C LEU A 111 32.80 5.77 0.86
N LEU A 112 33.62 4.85 1.36
CA LEU A 112 34.31 3.85 0.55
C LEU A 112 33.80 2.46 0.92
N VAL A 113 33.57 1.62 -0.08
CA VAL A 113 33.04 0.26 0.05
C VAL A 113 34.11 -0.73 -0.40
N PHE A 114 34.47 -1.66 0.49
CA PHE A 114 35.50 -2.68 0.30
C PHE A 114 34.88 -4.07 0.35
N ALA A 115 35.23 -4.92 -0.60
CA ALA A 115 34.97 -6.36 -0.52
C ALA A 115 36.10 -7.06 0.27
N ALA A 116 35.85 -8.27 0.72
CA ALA A 116 36.88 -9.10 1.35
C ALA A 116 38.13 -9.23 0.46
N GLY A 117 39.30 -9.00 1.05
CA GLY A 117 40.61 -9.06 0.40
C GLY A 117 41.11 -7.74 -0.22
N GLU A 118 40.31 -6.68 -0.22
CA GLU A 118 40.70 -5.39 -0.83
C GLU A 118 41.38 -4.42 0.15
N LEU A 119 41.20 -4.63 1.45
CA LEU A 119 41.77 -3.80 2.51
C LEU A 119 42.79 -4.59 3.34
N ASP A 120 44.01 -4.07 3.49
CA ASP A 120 45.09 -4.78 4.19
C ASP A 120 44.82 -4.92 5.69
N ASP A 121 44.25 -3.86 6.29
CA ASP A 121 43.89 -3.79 7.71
C ASP A 121 42.59 -4.58 8.02
N ASP A 122 41.84 -5.04 7.00
CA ASP A 122 40.55 -5.75 7.14
C ASP A 122 40.34 -6.76 5.99
N PRO A 123 41.10 -7.87 5.98
CA PRO A 123 41.05 -8.82 4.88
C PRO A 123 39.70 -9.54 4.74
N ASP A 124 38.92 -9.64 5.81
CA ASP A 124 37.62 -10.32 5.82
C ASP A 124 36.43 -9.36 5.68
N ALA A 125 36.69 -8.05 5.45
CA ALA A 125 35.68 -7.00 5.31
C ALA A 125 34.67 -6.95 6.48
N GLN A 126 35.17 -6.97 7.71
CA GLN A 126 34.39 -6.90 8.94
C GLN A 126 34.24 -5.47 9.50
N GLY A 127 34.75 -4.47 8.79
CA GLY A 127 34.75 -3.06 9.20
C GLY A 127 35.88 -2.73 10.17
N GLU A 128 36.99 -3.48 10.11
CA GLU A 128 38.14 -3.33 11.01
C GLU A 128 39.00 -2.10 10.67
N PHE A 129 39.72 -1.60 11.66
CA PHE A 129 40.61 -0.45 11.50
C PHE A 129 41.75 -0.54 12.52
N THR A 130 42.87 0.12 12.20
CA THR A 130 44.00 0.23 13.12
C THR A 130 44.02 1.60 13.77
N THR A 131 44.13 1.64 15.10
CA THR A 131 44.28 2.90 15.85
C THR A 131 45.75 3.31 15.88
N ARG A 132 46.06 4.51 15.36
CA ARG A 132 47.41 5.06 15.25
C ARG A 132 47.41 6.52 15.75
N PRO A 133 48.53 7.06 16.28
CA PRO A 133 48.61 8.49 16.58
C PRO A 133 48.55 9.32 15.29
N ILE A 134 48.00 10.53 15.35
CA ILE A 134 47.87 11.41 14.18
C ILE A 134 49.24 11.73 13.54
N SER A 135 50.34 11.70 14.30
CA SER A 135 51.70 11.80 13.73
C SER A 135 51.99 10.69 12.72
N GLU A 136 51.55 9.45 12.99
CA GLU A 136 51.71 8.31 12.08
C GLU A 136 50.68 8.28 10.95
N LEU A 137 49.59 9.05 11.06
CA LEU A 137 48.70 9.32 9.92
C LEU A 137 49.40 10.27 8.93
N ARG A 138 50.01 11.35 9.44
CA ARG A 138 50.68 12.37 8.61
C ARG A 138 51.96 11.85 7.96
N GLU A 139 52.75 11.09 8.72
CA GLU A 139 54.05 10.58 8.30
C GLU A 139 54.10 9.05 8.55
N PRO A 140 53.42 8.24 7.72
CA PRO A 140 53.24 6.80 7.96
C PRO A 140 54.47 5.93 7.74
N GLY A 141 55.57 6.49 7.22
CA GLY A 141 56.82 5.79 6.92
C GLY A 141 57.00 5.45 5.44
N PRO A 142 58.07 4.72 5.07
CA PRO A 142 58.42 4.45 3.67
C PRO A 142 57.39 3.52 3.00
N GLY A 143 56.94 3.89 1.79
CA GLY A 143 56.02 3.09 0.97
C GLY A 143 54.53 3.26 1.27
N ILE A 144 54.18 4.15 2.22
CA ILE A 144 52.81 4.53 2.55
C ILE A 144 52.70 6.05 2.46
N ILE A 145 51.63 6.55 1.86
CA ILE A 145 51.37 7.97 1.64
C ILE A 145 50.28 8.40 2.62
N GLY A 146 50.54 9.47 3.36
CA GLY A 146 49.57 10.11 4.27
C GLY A 146 48.96 11.40 3.68
N PRO A 147 47.89 11.93 4.30
CA PRO A 147 47.27 13.19 3.90
C PRO A 147 48.14 14.42 4.14
N GLU A 148 48.06 15.40 3.24
CA GLU A 148 48.69 16.72 3.41
C GLU A 148 47.84 17.64 4.30
N LEU A 149 47.92 17.40 5.61
CA LEU A 149 47.18 18.17 6.60
C LEU A 149 47.90 19.48 6.96
N SER A 150 47.13 20.57 7.01
CA SER A 150 47.59 21.91 7.40
C SER A 150 47.08 22.31 8.78
N GLY A 151 47.73 23.29 9.41
CA GLY A 151 47.34 23.82 10.74
C GLY A 151 48.07 23.17 11.93
N THR A 152 47.80 23.70 13.12
CA THR A 152 48.38 23.23 14.39
C THR A 152 47.60 22.02 14.90
N ILE A 153 48.10 20.82 14.61
CA ILE A 153 47.46 19.55 14.99
C ILE A 153 48.33 18.85 16.04
N ASP A 154 47.70 18.45 17.16
CA ASP A 154 48.35 17.63 18.17
C ASP A 154 48.48 16.19 17.67
N GLY A 155 49.70 15.84 17.24
CA GLY A 155 50.02 14.53 16.67
C GLY A 155 49.92 13.35 17.64
N SER A 156 49.85 13.62 18.95
CA SER A 156 49.81 12.56 19.97
C SER A 156 48.44 11.91 20.12
N ASN A 157 47.37 12.58 19.67
CA ASN A 157 46.02 12.06 19.77
C ASN A 157 45.83 10.83 18.86
N PRO A 158 45.09 9.80 19.32
CA PRO A 158 44.81 8.63 18.51
C PRO A 158 43.75 8.94 17.46
N CYS A 159 43.88 8.32 16.29
CA CYS A 159 42.86 8.27 15.25
C CYS A 159 42.76 6.86 14.68
N ARG A 160 41.61 6.57 14.07
CA ARG A 160 41.38 5.31 13.36
C ARG A 160 41.87 5.46 11.93
N THR A 161 42.59 4.46 11.44
CA THR A 161 43.24 4.50 10.14
C THR A 161 43.09 3.19 9.40
N ILE A 162 43.10 3.28 8.07
CA ILE A 162 43.06 2.15 7.15
C ILE A 162 44.15 2.32 6.08
N ASP A 163 44.89 1.25 5.83
CA ASP A 163 45.91 1.18 4.78
C ASP A 163 45.39 0.36 3.59
N LEU A 164 45.45 0.94 2.40
CA LEU A 164 45.00 0.30 1.16
C LEU A 164 45.97 0.56 0.00
N PRO A 165 46.09 -0.37 -0.97
CA PRO A 165 46.90 -0.12 -2.17
C PRO A 165 46.40 1.09 -2.98
N VAL A 166 47.32 1.84 -3.60
CA VAL A 166 46.97 3.00 -4.45
C VAL A 166 46.02 2.59 -5.59
N SER A 167 46.18 1.40 -6.16
CA SER A 167 45.28 0.87 -7.20
C SER A 167 43.84 0.75 -6.71
N VAL A 168 43.64 0.19 -5.51
CA VAL A 168 42.31 0.06 -4.88
C VAL A 168 41.74 1.45 -4.59
N PHE A 169 42.54 2.33 -3.98
CA PHE A 169 42.13 3.70 -3.66
C PHE A 169 41.63 4.46 -4.89
N HIS A 170 42.41 4.49 -5.98
CA HIS A 170 42.03 5.17 -7.20
C HIS A 170 40.87 4.50 -7.95
N ALA A 171 40.67 3.19 -7.80
CA ALA A 171 39.52 2.51 -8.38
C ALA A 171 38.20 2.95 -7.72
N ILE A 172 38.16 2.98 -6.38
CA ILE A 172 36.89 3.16 -5.64
C ILE A 172 36.60 4.62 -5.27
N VAL A 173 37.61 5.46 -5.04
CA VAL A 173 37.39 6.83 -4.54
C VAL A 173 36.58 7.66 -5.55
N ALA A 174 35.63 8.43 -5.02
CA ALA A 174 34.89 9.41 -5.82
C ALA A 174 35.84 10.50 -6.34
N ARG A 175 35.65 10.92 -7.59
CA ARG A 175 36.44 12.02 -8.17
C ARG A 175 36.02 13.35 -7.57
N GLU A 176 36.89 14.35 -7.65
CA GLU A 176 36.66 15.65 -7.01
C GLU A 176 35.38 16.36 -7.49
N ASP A 177 35.02 16.19 -8.75
CA ASP A 177 33.81 16.72 -9.36
C ASP A 177 32.55 15.86 -9.09
N GLU A 178 32.73 14.63 -8.60
CA GLU A 178 31.66 13.70 -8.20
C GLU A 178 31.28 13.86 -6.71
N LEU A 179 32.23 14.24 -5.84
CA LEU A 179 32.04 14.32 -4.38
C LEU A 179 30.80 15.12 -3.97
N PHE A 180 30.57 16.26 -4.63
CA PHE A 180 29.42 17.12 -4.32
C PHE A 180 28.08 16.46 -4.64
N LYS A 181 28.04 15.43 -5.50
CA LYS A 181 26.81 14.72 -5.91
C LYS A 181 26.41 13.60 -4.97
N LEU A 182 27.36 13.11 -4.17
CA LEU A 182 27.18 11.96 -3.28
C LEU A 182 26.75 12.36 -1.86
N VAL A 183 26.60 13.66 -1.59
CA VAL A 183 26.21 14.18 -0.28
C VAL A 183 25.09 15.20 -0.44
N HIS A 184 24.05 15.08 0.38
CA HIS A 184 22.91 15.99 0.40
C HIS A 184 22.36 16.13 1.83
N MET A 185 21.50 17.13 2.03
CA MET A 185 20.78 17.33 3.28
C MET A 185 19.33 16.89 3.12
N ARG A 186 18.79 16.26 4.16
CA ARG A 186 17.42 15.73 4.21
C ARG A 186 16.67 16.35 5.38
N ASP A 187 15.56 17.03 5.10
CA ASP A 187 14.62 17.57 6.10
C ASP A 187 13.40 16.66 6.17
N VAL A 188 13.17 16.04 7.33
CA VAL A 188 12.05 15.13 7.58
C VAL A 188 11.01 15.85 8.43
N ARG A 189 9.76 15.98 7.93
CA ARG A 189 8.67 16.69 8.61
C ARG A 189 7.49 15.82 9.04
N THR A 190 7.66 14.50 8.99
CA THR A 190 6.61 13.53 9.36
C THR A 190 6.88 12.94 10.73
N ALA A 191 5.81 12.61 11.46
CA ALA A 191 5.90 11.95 12.76
C ALA A 191 6.63 10.60 12.63
N PRO A 192 7.36 10.16 13.67
CA PRO A 192 8.17 8.94 13.60
C PRO A 192 7.29 7.74 13.27
N GLN A 193 7.47 7.19 12.07
CA GLN A 193 6.91 5.90 11.72
C GLN A 193 7.91 4.85 12.16
N ARG A 194 7.57 4.11 13.23
CA ARG A 194 8.30 2.89 13.56
C ARG A 194 8.01 1.90 12.44
N ARG A 195 9.03 1.60 11.65
CA ARG A 195 8.98 0.54 10.65
C ARG A 195 10.07 -0.47 11.00
N ASP A 196 9.71 -1.74 11.04
CA ASP A 196 10.64 -2.79 11.43
C ASP A 196 11.74 -2.90 10.37
N ASN A 197 13.01 -2.95 10.81
CA ASN A 197 14.26 -3.14 10.04
C ASN A 197 14.86 -1.95 9.25
N GLY A 198 14.22 -0.78 9.21
CA GLY A 198 14.71 0.40 8.48
C GLY A 198 15.30 1.53 9.34
N GLU A 199 15.74 2.60 8.67
CA GLU A 199 16.03 3.87 9.33
C GLU A 199 14.75 4.42 9.98
N ILE A 200 14.80 4.70 11.28
CA ILE A 200 13.71 5.41 11.97
C ILE A 200 13.78 6.87 11.54
N LEU A 201 12.84 7.28 10.70
CA LEU A 201 12.72 8.66 10.24
C LEU A 201 12.10 9.50 11.36
N THR A 202 12.95 10.13 12.15
CA THR A 202 12.56 11.13 13.15
C THR A 202 12.55 12.52 12.54
N GLU A 203 11.60 13.36 12.96
CA GLU A 203 11.54 14.76 12.54
C GLU A 203 12.88 15.46 12.81
N GLY A 204 13.44 16.12 11.79
CA GLY A 204 14.73 16.77 11.89
C GLY A 204 15.50 16.88 10.59
N GLU A 205 16.68 17.49 10.70
CA GLU A 205 17.61 17.77 9.61
C GLU A 205 18.80 16.82 9.67
N TYR A 206 19.09 16.13 8.57
CA TYR A 206 20.16 15.13 8.49
C TYR A 206 21.08 15.38 7.31
N ALA A 207 22.34 14.96 7.43
CA ALA A 207 23.24 14.84 6.28
C ALA A 207 23.29 13.38 5.83
N VAL A 208 23.19 13.15 4.54
CA VAL A 208 23.22 11.80 3.96
C VAL A 208 24.39 11.72 3.00
N LEU A 209 25.23 10.70 3.19
CA LEU A 209 26.34 10.37 2.29
C LEU A 209 26.02 9.04 1.61
N ALA A 210 26.11 8.98 0.30
CA ALA A 210 26.00 7.75 -0.48
C ALA A 210 27.38 7.33 -1.01
N ALA A 211 27.62 6.03 -1.09
CA ALA A 211 28.75 5.47 -1.82
C ALA A 211 28.50 5.53 -3.34
N ASN A 212 29.57 5.31 -4.11
CA ASN A 212 29.55 5.23 -5.56
C ASN A 212 29.77 3.80 -6.08
N ARG A 213 29.73 2.77 -5.22
CA ARG A 213 30.03 1.38 -5.57
C ARG A 213 28.90 0.45 -5.15
N PHE A 214 28.50 -0.45 -6.05
CA PHE A 214 27.52 -1.50 -5.77
C PHE A 214 28.19 -2.78 -5.25
N PRO A 215 27.65 -3.45 -4.21
CA PRO A 215 28.12 -4.74 -3.75
C PRO A 215 27.53 -5.86 -4.62
N ARG A 216 28.02 -6.03 -5.85
CA ARG A 216 27.40 -6.95 -6.82
C ARG A 216 27.78 -8.42 -6.63
N THR A 217 28.98 -8.71 -6.13
CA THR A 217 29.44 -10.09 -5.92
C THR A 217 28.95 -10.63 -4.58
N PRO A 218 28.63 -11.93 -4.46
CA PRO A 218 28.32 -12.53 -3.16
C PRO A 218 29.51 -12.41 -2.21
N GLY A 219 29.26 -12.04 -0.93
CA GLY A 219 30.30 -11.96 0.09
C GLY A 219 30.13 -10.80 1.08
N SER A 220 31.10 -10.67 1.98
CA SER A 220 31.15 -9.62 2.99
C SER A 220 31.74 -8.33 2.43
N TYR A 221 31.14 -7.21 2.83
CA TYR A 221 31.56 -5.86 2.48
C TYR A 221 31.69 -4.99 3.72
N ALA A 222 32.75 -4.19 3.76
CA ALA A 222 33.00 -3.17 4.76
C ALA A 222 32.82 -1.78 4.16
N VAL A 223 32.18 -0.89 4.89
CA VAL A 223 32.02 0.52 4.50
C VAL A 223 32.73 1.41 5.50
N HIS A 224 33.56 2.32 5.00
CA HIS A 224 34.29 3.29 5.82
C HIS A 224 33.91 4.72 5.44
N LEU A 225 33.51 5.51 6.43
CA LEU A 225 33.47 6.96 6.34
C LEU A 225 34.89 7.49 6.50
N VAL A 226 35.47 8.05 5.43
CA VAL A 226 36.85 8.53 5.41
C VAL A 226 36.93 10.05 5.32
N SER A 227 37.98 10.62 5.91
CA SER A 227 38.36 12.02 5.71
C SER A 227 39.18 12.16 4.43
N LEU A 228 38.75 13.07 3.54
CA LEU A 228 39.47 13.46 2.32
C LEU A 228 40.31 14.73 2.51
N GLU A 229 40.45 15.22 3.75
CA GLU A 229 41.32 16.35 4.05
C GLU A 229 42.78 16.00 3.71
N GLY A 230 43.43 16.86 2.93
CA GLY A 230 44.81 16.65 2.47
C GLY A 230 44.98 15.68 1.28
N TRP A 231 43.87 15.24 0.66
CA TRP A 231 43.89 14.35 -0.51
C TRP A 231 43.44 15.02 -1.83
N LEU A 232 42.99 16.27 -1.79
CA LEU A 232 42.67 17.02 -3.01
C LEU A 232 43.90 17.15 -3.92
N GLY A 233 43.66 17.07 -5.22
CA GLY A 233 44.67 16.96 -6.28
C GLY A 233 45.19 15.53 -6.49
N ARG A 234 44.85 14.57 -5.62
CA ARG A 234 45.40 13.20 -5.59
C ARG A 234 44.36 12.09 -5.72
N LEU A 235 43.11 12.43 -6.00
CA LEU A 235 42.00 11.47 -6.12
C LEU A 235 41.90 10.82 -7.51
N ALA A 236 42.50 11.43 -8.53
CA ALA A 236 42.48 10.93 -9.90
C ALA A 236 43.59 9.88 -10.14
N PRO A 237 43.37 8.88 -11.01
CA PRO A 237 44.40 7.90 -11.37
C PRO A 237 45.69 8.57 -11.86
N GLY A 238 46.83 7.98 -11.51
CA GLY A 238 48.16 8.47 -11.95
C GLY A 238 48.70 9.66 -11.15
N THR A 239 47.96 10.17 -10.16
CA THR A 239 48.44 11.24 -9.26
C THR A 239 49.32 10.72 -8.12
N LEU A 240 49.31 9.41 -7.87
CA LEU A 240 50.08 8.73 -6.83
C LEU A 240 50.84 7.54 -7.43
N PRO A 241 52.01 7.15 -6.87
CA PRO A 241 52.76 5.97 -7.30
C PRO A 241 51.98 4.66 -7.05
N ALA A 242 51.71 3.88 -8.11
CA ALA A 242 50.85 2.68 -8.03
C ALA A 242 51.38 1.55 -7.13
N THR A 243 52.69 1.52 -6.85
CA THR A 243 53.35 0.50 -6.00
C THR A 243 53.26 0.79 -4.51
N GLU A 244 52.75 1.96 -4.13
CA GLU A 244 52.64 2.41 -2.74
C GLU A 244 51.24 2.16 -2.18
N LYS A 245 51.10 2.39 -0.87
CA LYS A 245 49.82 2.35 -0.16
C LYS A 245 49.38 3.75 0.25
N VAL A 246 48.09 3.92 0.47
CA VAL A 246 47.47 5.13 0.99
C VAL A 246 46.98 4.84 2.41
N ARG A 247 47.29 5.72 3.36
CA ARG A 247 46.71 5.68 4.71
C ARG A 247 45.63 6.73 4.85
N LEU A 248 44.39 6.30 5.06
CA LEU A 248 43.24 7.19 5.28
C LEU A 248 42.83 7.21 6.75
N CYS A 249 42.26 8.33 7.19
CA CYS A 249 41.58 8.40 8.47
C CYS A 249 40.12 7.94 8.30
N SER A 250 39.74 6.87 9.01
CA SER A 250 38.37 6.32 9.00
C SER A 250 37.63 6.79 10.25
N LEU A 251 36.60 7.63 10.08
CA LEU A 251 35.84 8.19 11.19
C LEU A 251 34.76 7.24 11.71
N TRP A 252 34.24 6.39 10.84
CA TRP A 252 33.22 5.39 11.14
C TRP A 252 33.36 4.20 10.18
N SER A 253 33.00 3.00 10.63
CA SER A 253 32.98 1.80 9.81
C SER A 253 31.87 0.85 10.23
N TRP A 254 31.36 0.07 9.28
CA TRP A 254 30.45 -1.05 9.52
C TRP A 254 30.58 -2.10 8.40
N HIS A 255 29.98 -3.27 8.57
CA HIS A 255 29.96 -4.34 7.58
C HIS A 255 28.57 -4.88 7.33
N PHE A 256 28.39 -5.56 6.19
CA PHE A 256 27.20 -6.33 5.82
C PHE A 256 27.59 -7.46 4.85
N THR A 257 26.68 -8.39 4.60
CA THR A 257 26.88 -9.50 3.65
C THR A 257 25.87 -9.41 2.51
N ASN A 258 26.36 -9.34 1.28
CA ASN A 258 25.55 -9.48 0.08
C ASN A 258 25.40 -10.97 -0.24
N ASP A 259 24.17 -11.48 -0.15
CA ASP A 259 23.82 -12.86 -0.44
C ASP A 259 22.66 -12.91 -1.46
N PRO A 260 22.95 -12.71 -2.77
CA PRO A 260 21.93 -12.62 -3.79
C PRO A 260 21.24 -13.97 -4.10
N GLU A 261 21.83 -15.10 -3.70
CA GLU A 261 21.28 -16.44 -3.95
C GLU A 261 20.52 -17.01 -2.74
N GLY A 262 20.98 -16.72 -1.51
CA GLY A 262 20.39 -17.23 -0.28
C GLY A 262 19.30 -16.35 0.33
N SER A 263 19.06 -15.15 -0.23
CA SER A 263 18.01 -14.25 0.23
C SER A 263 16.80 -14.21 -0.71
N LEU A 264 15.62 -13.98 -0.12
CA LEU A 264 14.35 -13.91 -0.87
C LEU A 264 14.38 -12.72 -1.84
N ASP A 265 13.73 -12.88 -3.00
CA ASP A 265 13.49 -11.82 -3.98
C ASP A 265 12.00 -11.41 -3.93
N PRO A 266 11.60 -10.45 -3.07
CA PRO A 266 10.20 -10.08 -2.93
C PRO A 266 9.58 -9.55 -4.23
N ALA A 267 10.35 -8.85 -5.07
CA ALA A 267 9.88 -8.39 -6.37
C ALA A 267 9.57 -9.58 -7.30
N GLY A 268 10.47 -10.57 -7.33
CA GLY A 268 10.25 -11.83 -8.06
C GLY A 268 9.01 -12.57 -7.57
N LEU A 269 8.85 -12.71 -6.26
CA LEU A 269 7.69 -13.37 -5.65
C LEU A 269 6.39 -12.65 -5.98
N LEU A 270 6.31 -11.32 -5.79
CA LEU A 270 5.13 -10.52 -6.14
C LEU A 270 4.76 -10.64 -7.62
N ARG A 271 5.73 -10.55 -8.54
CA ARG A 271 5.48 -10.73 -9.97
C ARG A 271 4.91 -12.12 -10.27
N ASN A 272 5.47 -13.17 -9.66
CA ASN A 272 4.99 -14.53 -9.86
C ASN A 272 3.58 -14.74 -9.27
N LEU A 273 3.27 -14.10 -8.14
CA LEU A 273 1.95 -14.16 -7.52
C LEU A 273 0.85 -13.58 -8.42
N VAL A 274 1.14 -12.49 -9.12
CA VAL A 274 0.15 -11.83 -10.00
C VAL A 274 0.16 -12.33 -11.44
N ALA A 275 1.23 -12.99 -11.88
CA ALA A 275 1.40 -13.46 -13.25
C ALA A 275 0.21 -14.28 -13.81
N PRO A 276 -0.43 -15.19 -13.05
CA PRO A 276 -1.60 -15.94 -13.56
C PRO A 276 -2.75 -15.04 -14.01
N GLY A 277 -2.98 -13.90 -13.33
CA GLY A 277 -4.05 -12.96 -13.65
C GLY A 277 -3.84 -12.18 -14.95
N HIS A 278 -2.61 -12.09 -15.46
CA HIS A 278 -2.34 -11.45 -16.76
C HIS A 278 -2.89 -12.25 -17.95
N THR A 279 -3.03 -13.57 -17.79
CA THR A 279 -3.59 -14.44 -18.83
C THR A 279 -5.10 -14.52 -18.76
N ASP A 280 -5.64 -14.70 -17.55
CA ASP A 280 -7.07 -14.74 -17.28
C ASP A 280 -7.29 -14.26 -15.82
N PRO A 281 -8.04 -13.16 -15.58
CA PRO A 281 -8.35 -12.68 -14.24
C PRO A 281 -9.04 -13.74 -13.36
N GLU A 282 -9.77 -14.69 -13.97
CA GLU A 282 -10.40 -15.80 -13.27
C GLU A 282 -9.38 -16.72 -12.56
N ASN A 283 -8.10 -16.67 -12.93
CA ASN A 283 -7.05 -17.39 -12.22
C ASN A 283 -6.82 -16.89 -10.79
N PHE A 284 -7.37 -15.72 -10.42
CA PHE A 284 -7.40 -15.26 -9.03
C PHE A 284 -8.63 -15.76 -8.25
N ALA A 285 -9.59 -16.43 -8.88
CA ALA A 285 -10.75 -16.93 -8.16
C ALA A 285 -10.38 -18.13 -7.26
N LEU A 286 -10.88 -18.16 -6.02
CA LEU A 286 -10.73 -19.31 -5.12
C LEU A 286 -11.60 -20.49 -5.57
N ARG A 287 -11.11 -21.28 -6.54
CA ARG A 287 -11.84 -22.44 -7.09
C ARG A 287 -10.89 -23.49 -7.67
N LEU A 288 -11.41 -24.70 -7.88
CA LEU A 288 -10.71 -25.72 -8.64
C LEU A 288 -10.84 -25.42 -10.14
N ALA A 289 -9.71 -25.35 -10.83
CA ALA A 289 -9.70 -25.30 -12.29
C ALA A 289 -10.17 -26.66 -12.85
N PRO A 290 -11.19 -26.70 -13.73
CA PRO A 290 -11.61 -27.95 -14.34
C PRO A 290 -10.47 -28.56 -15.17
N ILE A 291 -10.17 -29.84 -14.94
CA ILE A 291 -9.15 -30.57 -15.70
C ILE A 291 -9.82 -31.23 -16.92
N GLY A 292 -9.24 -31.04 -18.11
CA GLY A 292 -9.69 -31.67 -19.37
C GLY A 292 -10.52 -30.77 -20.28
N ASP A 293 -10.61 -31.17 -21.55
CA ASP A 293 -11.35 -30.46 -22.58
C ASP A 293 -12.85 -30.39 -22.26
N PRO A 294 -13.56 -29.32 -22.67
CA PRO A 294 -15.00 -29.25 -22.54
C PRO A 294 -15.64 -30.46 -23.25
N SER A 295 -16.55 -31.14 -22.54
CA SER A 295 -17.34 -32.26 -23.04
C SER A 295 -18.80 -31.83 -23.14
N ASP A 296 -19.49 -32.30 -24.19
CA ASP A 296 -20.90 -31.97 -24.43
C ASP A 296 -21.90 -32.72 -23.53
N SER A 297 -21.45 -33.63 -22.65
CA SER A 297 -22.39 -34.32 -21.75
C SER A 297 -22.93 -33.37 -20.68
N PRO A 298 -24.25 -33.38 -20.40
CA PRO A 298 -24.85 -32.49 -19.41
C PRO A 298 -24.27 -32.68 -18.00
N GLU A 299 -23.86 -33.90 -17.63
CA GLU A 299 -23.28 -34.20 -16.32
C GLU A 299 -21.89 -33.56 -16.16
N VAL A 300 -21.04 -33.63 -17.19
CA VAL A 300 -19.72 -32.97 -17.18
C VAL A 300 -19.90 -31.45 -17.18
N ALA A 301 -20.85 -30.92 -17.95
CA ALA A 301 -21.16 -29.50 -17.93
C ALA A 301 -21.61 -29.05 -16.52
N HIS A 302 -22.53 -29.79 -15.89
CA HIS A 302 -22.99 -29.52 -14.52
C HIS A 302 -21.84 -29.56 -13.51
N ALA A 303 -21.00 -30.60 -13.54
CA ALA A 303 -19.85 -30.72 -12.64
C ALA A 303 -18.86 -29.55 -12.84
N ARG A 304 -18.58 -29.16 -14.09
CA ARG A 304 -17.72 -28.00 -14.39
C ARG A 304 -18.33 -26.70 -13.85
N THR A 305 -19.63 -26.50 -14.00
CA THR A 305 -20.34 -25.35 -13.42
C THR A 305 -20.24 -25.32 -11.90
N ARG A 306 -20.42 -26.47 -11.23
CA ARG A 306 -20.25 -26.58 -9.77
C ARG A 306 -18.82 -26.25 -9.33
N LEU A 307 -17.80 -26.78 -10.01
CA LEU A 307 -16.40 -26.43 -9.73
C LEU A 307 -16.14 -24.94 -9.96
N HIS A 308 -16.71 -24.36 -11.02
CA HIS A 308 -16.63 -22.93 -11.32
C HIS A 308 -17.24 -22.06 -10.20
N HIS A 309 -18.34 -22.52 -9.59
CA HIS A 309 -18.98 -21.89 -8.43
C HIS A 309 -18.26 -22.15 -7.10
N GLY A 310 -17.10 -22.84 -7.11
CA GLY A 310 -16.27 -23.09 -5.94
C GLY A 310 -16.63 -24.33 -5.14
N TYR A 311 -17.52 -25.19 -5.64
CA TYR A 311 -17.83 -26.45 -4.99
C TYR A 311 -16.72 -27.47 -5.19
N THR A 312 -16.52 -28.35 -4.20
CA THR A 312 -15.72 -29.57 -4.30
C THR A 312 -16.58 -30.78 -3.97
N ALA A 313 -16.21 -31.94 -4.51
CA ALA A 313 -16.84 -33.20 -4.16
C ALA A 313 -16.23 -33.75 -2.87
N VAL A 314 -17.06 -34.03 -1.87
CA VAL A 314 -16.64 -34.65 -0.61
C VAL A 314 -17.31 -36.01 -0.45
N ALA A 315 -16.62 -36.94 0.21
CA ALA A 315 -17.22 -38.21 0.60
C ALA A 315 -18.34 -37.93 1.62
N TYR A 316 -19.53 -38.49 1.36
CA TYR A 316 -20.71 -38.27 2.18
C TYR A 316 -21.38 -39.59 2.49
N ARG A 317 -21.70 -39.81 3.77
CA ARG A 317 -22.49 -40.94 4.22
C ARG A 317 -23.88 -40.45 4.59
N THR A 318 -24.90 -41.00 3.92
CA THR A 318 -26.30 -40.62 4.16
C THR A 318 -26.75 -41.10 5.55
N LEU A 319 -27.86 -40.55 6.06
CA LEU A 319 -28.49 -41.05 7.30
C LEU A 319 -28.91 -42.52 7.21
N ALA A 320 -29.18 -43.02 6.00
CA ALA A 320 -29.47 -44.43 5.74
C ALA A 320 -28.22 -45.32 5.79
N GLY A 321 -27.01 -44.74 5.87
CA GLY A 321 -25.73 -45.45 5.95
C GLY A 321 -25.07 -45.74 4.61
N GLU A 322 -25.60 -45.19 3.51
CA GLU A 322 -25.04 -45.37 2.16
C GLU A 322 -23.84 -44.45 1.95
N ASP A 323 -22.78 -44.97 1.34
CA ASP A 323 -21.60 -44.19 0.95
C ASP A 323 -21.81 -43.61 -0.45
N THR A 324 -21.78 -42.28 -0.54
CA THR A 324 -21.92 -41.50 -1.77
C THR A 324 -20.98 -40.29 -1.74
N TYR A 325 -21.15 -39.34 -2.66
CA TYR A 325 -20.51 -38.04 -2.62
C TYR A 325 -21.55 -36.92 -2.54
N ALA A 326 -21.13 -35.80 -1.98
CA ALA A 326 -21.92 -34.57 -1.90
C ALA A 326 -21.07 -33.39 -2.37
N TRP A 327 -21.73 -32.32 -2.78
CA TRP A 327 -21.10 -31.04 -3.03
C TRP A 327 -20.88 -30.30 -1.71
N TYR A 328 -19.68 -29.74 -1.55
CA TYR A 328 -19.35 -28.87 -0.43
C TYR A 328 -18.66 -27.60 -0.93
N ARG A 329 -19.04 -26.47 -0.36
CA ARG A 329 -18.45 -25.17 -0.57
C ARG A 329 -18.31 -24.46 0.77
N GLY A 330 -17.15 -23.86 1.00
CA GLY A 330 -16.87 -23.04 2.18
C GLY A 330 -17.54 -21.67 2.11
N PRO A 331 -17.32 -20.80 3.12
CA PRO A 331 -17.81 -19.42 3.09
C PRO A 331 -17.12 -18.56 2.03
N LEU A 332 -15.94 -18.97 1.55
CA LEU A 332 -15.13 -18.21 0.61
C LEU A 332 -15.46 -18.68 -0.82
N THR A 333 -16.20 -17.87 -1.57
CA THR A 333 -16.74 -18.24 -2.88
C THR A 333 -16.09 -17.44 -4.00
N PRO A 334 -15.83 -18.02 -5.18
CA PRO A 334 -15.23 -17.30 -6.31
C PRO A 334 -16.17 -16.24 -6.90
N LEU A 335 -17.47 -16.40 -6.68
CA LEU A 335 -18.56 -15.58 -7.22
C LEU A 335 -19.47 -15.16 -6.07
N THR A 336 -20.33 -14.15 -6.29
CA THR A 336 -21.41 -13.84 -5.35
C THR A 336 -22.28 -15.09 -5.15
N ALA A 337 -22.49 -15.48 -3.89
CA ALA A 337 -23.30 -16.65 -3.58
C ALA A 337 -24.75 -16.43 -4.07
N PRO A 338 -25.37 -17.47 -4.68
CA PRO A 338 -26.76 -17.37 -5.11
C PRO A 338 -27.68 -17.24 -3.90
N GLU A 339 -28.84 -16.59 -4.09
CA GLU A 339 -29.87 -16.56 -3.07
C GLU A 339 -30.34 -17.98 -2.73
N LEU A 340 -30.51 -18.24 -1.43
CA LEU A 340 -31.03 -19.51 -0.96
C LEU A 340 -32.51 -19.67 -1.37
N PRO A 341 -32.96 -20.89 -1.70
CA PRO A 341 -34.39 -21.18 -1.84
C PRO A 341 -35.14 -20.75 -0.57
N VAL A 342 -36.35 -20.18 -0.71
CA VAL A 342 -37.16 -19.69 0.42
C VAL A 342 -37.36 -20.77 1.51
N GLU A 343 -37.52 -22.03 1.11
CA GLU A 343 -37.65 -23.19 2.00
C GLU A 343 -36.41 -23.44 2.89
N ALA A 344 -35.23 -22.99 2.45
CA ALA A 344 -33.97 -23.06 3.19
C ALA A 344 -33.74 -21.84 4.11
N VAL A 345 -34.66 -20.86 4.12
CA VAL A 345 -34.59 -19.62 4.92
C VAL A 345 -35.80 -19.48 5.86
N GLU A 346 -36.93 -20.16 5.56
CA GLU A 346 -38.14 -20.11 6.37
C GLU A 346 -38.11 -21.06 7.58
N GLY A 347 -38.11 -20.48 8.78
CA GLY A 347 -38.33 -21.17 10.05
C GLY A 347 -37.07 -21.31 10.93
N PRO A 348 -37.22 -21.73 12.20
CA PRO A 348 -36.06 -21.90 13.08
C PRO A 348 -35.24 -23.11 12.63
N HIS A 349 -34.02 -22.87 12.13
CA HIS A 349 -33.03 -23.89 11.79
C HIS A 349 -32.54 -24.62 13.05
N THR A 350 -33.31 -25.59 13.51
CA THR A 350 -33.06 -26.34 14.75
C THR A 350 -32.20 -27.58 14.54
N THR A 351 -31.88 -27.95 13.30
CA THR A 351 -31.03 -29.10 12.97
C THR A 351 -30.26 -28.86 11.68
N ALA A 352 -29.14 -29.56 11.52
CA ALA A 352 -28.35 -29.56 10.29
C ALA A 352 -29.17 -29.99 9.04
N ASP A 353 -30.16 -30.87 9.21
CA ASP A 353 -30.98 -31.38 8.11
C ASP A 353 -31.82 -30.29 7.43
N HIS A 354 -32.22 -29.24 8.15
CA HIS A 354 -32.93 -28.10 7.57
C HIS A 354 -32.07 -27.28 6.61
N ALA A 355 -30.73 -27.45 6.67
CA ALA A 355 -29.77 -26.75 5.84
C ALA A 355 -29.16 -27.65 4.75
N LEU A 356 -29.66 -28.88 4.58
CA LEU A 356 -29.29 -29.76 3.45
C LEU A 356 -30.06 -29.35 2.21
N ILE A 357 -29.35 -29.16 1.11
CA ILE A 357 -29.95 -28.87 -0.20
C ILE A 357 -29.85 -30.13 -1.05
N TYR A 358 -30.97 -30.57 -1.62
CA TYR A 358 -31.01 -31.74 -2.51
C TYR A 358 -31.19 -31.30 -3.97
N ASP A 359 -30.18 -31.59 -4.79
CA ASP A 359 -30.23 -31.40 -6.24
C ASP A 359 -31.04 -32.55 -6.86
N HIS A 360 -32.32 -32.29 -7.10
CA HIS A 360 -33.25 -33.29 -7.64
C HIS A 360 -32.90 -33.76 -9.06
N GLU A 361 -32.19 -32.94 -9.85
CA GLU A 361 -31.87 -33.25 -11.25
C GLU A 361 -30.77 -34.31 -11.33
N TYR A 362 -29.75 -34.21 -10.47
CA TYR A 362 -28.60 -35.12 -10.47
C TYR A 362 -28.56 -36.09 -9.28
N GLY A 363 -29.49 -35.97 -8.33
CA GLY A 363 -29.61 -36.86 -7.17
C GLY A 363 -28.48 -36.70 -6.15
N LEU A 364 -27.92 -35.49 -6.02
CA LEU A 364 -26.78 -35.19 -5.16
C LEU A 364 -27.16 -34.20 -4.06
N PHE A 365 -26.54 -34.35 -2.90
CA PHE A 365 -26.69 -33.38 -1.82
C PHE A 365 -25.64 -32.29 -1.94
N ASP A 366 -26.03 -31.07 -1.60
CA ASP A 366 -25.15 -29.98 -1.20
C ASP A 366 -25.21 -29.86 0.33
N VAL A 367 -24.07 -30.14 0.96
CA VAL A 367 -23.93 -30.21 2.41
C VAL A 367 -23.32 -28.93 3.00
N SER A 368 -23.13 -27.88 2.20
CA SER A 368 -22.39 -26.67 2.58
C SER A 368 -22.91 -26.01 3.86
N TYR A 369 -24.21 -25.72 3.91
CA TYR A 369 -24.83 -25.04 5.04
C TYR A 369 -25.07 -25.98 6.24
N ALA A 370 -25.42 -27.25 5.98
CA ALA A 370 -25.53 -28.27 7.02
C ALA A 370 -24.18 -28.52 7.75
N ALA A 371 -23.08 -28.51 7.00
CA ALA A 371 -21.74 -28.60 7.53
C ALA A 371 -21.37 -27.34 8.33
N ALA A 372 -21.71 -26.15 7.83
CA ALA A 372 -21.51 -24.87 8.56
C ALA A 372 -22.23 -24.87 9.91
N TRP A 373 -23.51 -25.23 9.93
CA TRP A 373 -24.30 -25.32 11.15
C TRP A 373 -23.71 -26.33 12.14
N THR A 374 -23.34 -27.53 11.66
CA THR A 374 -22.75 -28.56 12.51
C THR A 374 -21.40 -28.11 13.08
N LEU A 375 -20.59 -27.44 12.27
CA LEU A 375 -19.31 -26.88 12.68
C LEU A 375 -19.47 -25.80 13.75
N GLY A 376 -20.42 -24.88 13.57
CA GLY A 376 -20.67 -23.80 14.54
C GLY A 376 -21.03 -24.36 15.91
N ARG A 377 -21.89 -25.39 15.93
CA ARG A 377 -22.23 -26.12 17.15
C ARG A 377 -21.01 -26.82 17.76
N ALA A 378 -20.15 -27.42 16.96
CA ALA A 378 -18.94 -28.10 17.43
C ALA A 378 -17.93 -27.11 18.03
N ILE A 379 -17.70 -25.95 17.39
CA ILE A 379 -16.82 -24.88 17.89
C ILE A 379 -17.36 -24.34 19.21
N ALA A 380 -18.67 -24.09 19.28
CA ALA A 380 -19.33 -23.63 20.51
C ALA A 380 -19.21 -24.64 21.66
N LEU A 381 -19.38 -25.94 21.39
CA LEU A 381 -19.22 -27.01 22.39
C LEU A 381 -17.77 -27.24 22.81
N ALA A 382 -16.80 -26.89 21.96
CA ALA A 382 -15.38 -26.99 22.28
C ALA A 382 -14.91 -25.88 23.24
N ASP A 383 -15.64 -24.76 23.29
CA ASP A 383 -15.36 -23.64 24.20
C ASP A 383 -16.15 -23.79 25.52
N PRO A 384 -15.47 -24.06 26.66
CA PRO A 384 -16.14 -24.28 27.93
C PRO A 384 -16.79 -23.02 28.51
N ASP A 385 -16.21 -21.84 28.24
CA ASP A 385 -16.70 -20.57 28.78
C ASP A 385 -18.00 -20.18 28.05
N TYR A 386 -18.00 -20.27 26.72
CA TYR A 386 -19.20 -20.10 25.89
C TYR A 386 -20.32 -21.05 26.31
N SER A 387 -19.99 -22.35 26.38
CA SER A 387 -20.97 -23.39 26.72
C SER A 387 -21.59 -23.19 28.11
N SER A 388 -20.79 -22.74 29.08
CA SER A 388 -21.25 -22.45 30.44
C SER A 388 -22.23 -21.28 30.48
N GLU A 389 -21.91 -20.16 29.82
CA GLU A 389 -22.80 -18.99 29.77
C GLU A 389 -24.14 -19.31 29.09
N VAL A 390 -24.12 -20.00 27.95
CA VAL A 390 -25.35 -20.37 27.23
C VAL A 390 -26.23 -21.31 28.05
N VAL A 391 -25.66 -22.32 28.71
CA VAL A 391 -26.40 -23.23 29.58
C VAL A 391 -26.95 -22.51 30.81
N GLN A 392 -26.18 -21.59 31.40
CA GLN A 392 -26.63 -20.76 32.51
C GLN A 392 -27.81 -19.87 32.09
N ALA A 393 -27.69 -19.18 30.96
CA ALA A 393 -28.73 -18.32 30.43
C ALA A 393 -30.03 -19.09 30.18
N ARG A 394 -29.96 -20.27 29.52
CA ARG A 394 -31.14 -21.12 29.30
C ARG A 394 -31.79 -21.53 30.62
N ARG A 395 -30.99 -21.93 31.62
CA ARG A 395 -31.51 -22.30 32.95
C ARG A 395 -32.18 -21.13 33.65
N GLU A 396 -31.57 -19.96 33.65
CA GLU A 396 -32.12 -18.77 34.31
C GLU A 396 -33.37 -18.26 33.61
N MET A 397 -33.38 -18.24 32.28
CA MET A 397 -34.56 -17.93 31.48
C MET A 397 -35.69 -18.93 31.72
N ALA A 398 -35.41 -20.23 31.77
CA ALA A 398 -36.42 -21.26 32.07
C ALA A 398 -37.02 -21.08 33.48
N ASN A 399 -36.19 -20.79 34.48
CA ASN A 399 -36.65 -20.47 35.84
C ASN A 399 -37.53 -19.21 35.86
N ARG A 400 -37.14 -18.18 35.10
CA ARG A 400 -37.90 -16.93 34.99
C ARG A 400 -39.22 -17.14 34.27
N ALA A 401 -39.23 -17.88 33.17
CA ALA A 401 -40.44 -18.26 32.43
C ALA A 401 -41.40 -19.06 33.32
N ALA A 402 -40.90 -20.04 34.07
CA ALA A 402 -41.71 -20.79 35.03
C ALA A 402 -42.32 -19.88 36.11
N ALA A 403 -41.57 -18.90 36.63
CA ALA A 403 -42.09 -17.93 37.59
C ALA A 403 -43.20 -17.05 36.99
N LEU A 404 -43.01 -16.57 35.75
CA LEU A 404 -44.02 -15.78 35.03
C LEU A 404 -45.30 -16.60 34.78
N LEU A 405 -45.16 -17.87 34.37
CA LEU A 405 -46.29 -18.78 34.16
C LEU A 405 -47.06 -19.03 35.47
N VAL A 406 -46.37 -19.17 36.60
CA VAL A 406 -47.02 -19.29 37.92
C VAL A 406 -47.72 -18.01 38.33
N LEU A 407 -47.10 -16.84 38.14
CA LEU A 407 -47.72 -15.53 38.45
C LEU A 407 -48.98 -15.27 37.61
N SER A 408 -48.98 -15.70 36.35
CA SER A 408 -50.12 -15.54 35.45
C SER A 408 -51.33 -16.42 35.80
N SER A 409 -51.13 -17.47 36.60
CA SER A 409 -52.20 -18.38 37.04
C SER A 409 -53.06 -17.80 38.18
N ASP A 410 -52.65 -16.68 38.77
CA ASP A 410 -53.36 -15.98 39.85
C ASP A 410 -53.76 -14.55 39.42
N PRO A 411 -55.07 -14.23 39.31
CA PRO A 411 -55.55 -12.92 38.88
C PRO A 411 -55.06 -11.74 39.72
N ALA A 412 -54.77 -11.96 41.02
CA ALA A 412 -54.29 -10.91 41.91
C ALA A 412 -52.79 -10.64 41.73
N ARG A 413 -52.02 -11.66 41.32
CA ARG A 413 -50.57 -11.57 41.09
C ARG A 413 -50.20 -11.21 39.66
N ALA A 414 -51.09 -11.48 38.70
CA ALA A 414 -50.92 -11.10 37.29
C ALA A 414 -50.81 -9.57 37.08
N GLY A 415 -51.23 -8.75 38.05
CA GLY A 415 -51.09 -7.29 38.03
C GLY A 415 -49.82 -6.75 38.71
N ALA A 416 -49.00 -7.59 39.35
CA ALA A 416 -47.79 -7.17 40.05
C ALA A 416 -46.60 -7.05 39.07
N ASP A 417 -45.70 -6.09 39.31
CA ASP A 417 -44.48 -5.95 38.52
C ASP A 417 -43.53 -7.14 38.81
N PRO A 418 -43.21 -7.98 37.81
CA PRO A 418 -42.34 -9.14 38.02
C PRO A 418 -40.88 -8.75 38.34
N ALA A 419 -40.48 -7.48 38.13
CA ALA A 419 -39.19 -6.93 38.55
C ALA A 419 -39.20 -6.41 40.00
N GLU A 420 -40.37 -6.35 40.66
CA GLU A 420 -40.45 -5.91 42.04
C GLU A 420 -39.94 -7.03 42.99
N PRO A 421 -39.05 -6.71 43.96
CA PRO A 421 -38.63 -7.68 44.97
C PRO A 421 -39.84 -8.32 45.66
N ALA A 422 -39.80 -9.62 45.94
CA ALA A 422 -40.93 -10.36 46.51
C ALA A 422 -41.48 -9.76 47.82
N GLY A 423 -40.67 -8.99 48.56
CA GLY A 423 -41.06 -8.28 49.77
C GLY A 423 -41.91 -7.01 49.53
N THR A 424 -41.72 -6.33 48.39
CA THR A 424 -42.35 -5.01 48.12
C THR A 424 -43.84 -5.11 47.81
N ALA A 425 -44.26 -6.17 47.12
CA ALA A 425 -45.68 -6.43 46.86
C ALA A 425 -46.45 -6.74 48.15
N ALA A 426 -45.89 -7.59 49.02
CA ALA A 426 -46.45 -7.88 50.34
C ALA A 426 -46.48 -6.64 51.24
N LEU A 427 -45.42 -5.80 51.20
CA LEU A 427 -45.37 -4.53 51.92
C LEU A 427 -46.42 -3.53 51.42
N ARG A 428 -46.68 -3.44 50.11
CA ARG A 428 -47.77 -2.60 49.59
C ARG A 428 -49.14 -3.08 50.04
N GLU A 429 -49.37 -4.39 50.03
CA GLU A 429 -50.64 -4.97 50.48
C GLU A 429 -50.89 -4.71 51.97
N LEU A 430 -49.85 -4.83 52.80
CA LEU A 430 -49.85 -4.47 54.22
C LEU A 430 -50.02 -2.95 54.45
N ALA A 431 -49.53 -2.12 53.52
CA ALA A 431 -49.60 -0.66 53.59
C ALA A 431 -50.90 -0.06 53.03
N VAL A 432 -51.82 -0.87 52.46
CA VAL A 432 -53.09 -0.36 51.92
C VAL A 432 -53.90 0.30 53.05
N PRO A 433 -54.38 1.56 52.87
CA PRO A 433 -55.21 2.23 53.87
C PRO A 433 -56.40 1.36 54.32
N GLY A 434 -56.54 1.24 55.64
CA GLY A 434 -57.58 0.42 56.27
C GLY A 434 -57.28 -1.08 56.35
N PHE A 435 -56.09 -1.55 55.92
CA PHE A 435 -55.70 -2.97 56.08
C PHE A 435 -55.78 -3.42 57.54
N GLY A 436 -55.16 -2.67 58.48
CA GLY A 436 -55.23 -3.00 59.90
C GLY A 436 -56.66 -3.05 60.44
N ARG A 437 -57.56 -2.19 59.95
CA ARG A 437 -58.97 -2.19 60.34
C ARG A 437 -59.70 -3.41 59.78
N ARG A 438 -59.46 -3.77 58.52
CA ARG A 438 -60.01 -4.99 57.89
C ARG A 438 -59.51 -6.26 58.56
N LEU A 439 -58.22 -6.32 58.91
CA LEU A 439 -57.62 -7.44 59.59
C LEU A 439 -58.20 -7.62 61.00
N VAL A 440 -58.31 -6.55 61.78
CA VAL A 440 -58.94 -6.59 63.11
C VAL A 440 -60.42 -6.96 63.00
N GLN A 441 -61.12 -6.50 61.96
CA GLN A 441 -62.53 -6.83 61.73
C GLN A 441 -62.69 -8.30 61.31
N ALA A 442 -61.77 -8.85 60.52
CA ALA A 442 -61.74 -10.27 60.15
C ALA A 442 -61.38 -11.17 61.33
N LEU A 443 -60.41 -10.78 62.17
CA LEU A 443 -60.02 -11.53 63.38
C LEU A 443 -61.08 -11.49 64.48
N ARG A 444 -61.94 -10.46 64.50
CA ARG A 444 -63.06 -10.32 65.44
C ARG A 444 -64.37 -10.87 64.88
N ALA A 445 -64.43 -11.21 63.59
CA ALA A 445 -65.61 -11.84 63.03
C ALA A 445 -65.77 -13.23 63.66
N PRO A 446 -66.98 -13.61 64.12
CA PRO A 446 -67.21 -14.96 64.60
C PRO A 446 -66.89 -15.94 63.47
N VAL A 447 -66.19 -17.03 63.77
CA VAL A 447 -65.90 -18.10 62.80
C VAL A 447 -67.22 -18.78 62.44
N VAL A 448 -67.91 -18.22 61.45
CA VAL A 448 -68.99 -18.92 60.77
C VAL A 448 -68.32 -19.86 59.80
N GLN A 449 -68.51 -21.17 59.98
CA GLN A 449 -68.21 -22.14 58.91
C GLN A 449 -69.17 -21.84 57.76
N GLY A 450 -68.76 -20.93 56.87
CA GLY A 450 -69.38 -20.80 55.57
C GLY A 450 -69.17 -22.10 54.77
N PRO A 451 -70.00 -22.37 53.75
CA PRO A 451 -69.79 -23.51 52.87
C PRO A 451 -68.34 -23.48 52.34
N PRO A 452 -67.72 -24.65 52.11
CA PRO A 452 -66.35 -24.69 51.59
C PRO A 452 -66.26 -23.77 50.37
N PRO A 453 -65.18 -22.99 50.24
CA PRO A 453 -65.03 -22.09 49.11
C PRO A 453 -65.26 -22.92 47.84
N ALA A 454 -66.19 -22.47 46.99
CA ALA A 454 -66.38 -23.10 45.70
C ALA A 454 -64.99 -23.16 45.04
N PRO A 455 -64.56 -24.34 44.55
CA PRO A 455 -63.24 -24.45 43.91
C PRO A 455 -63.19 -23.35 42.86
N ALA A 456 -62.20 -22.46 42.98
CA ALA A 456 -62.00 -21.38 42.04
C ALA A 456 -62.11 -21.99 40.65
N THR A 457 -63.08 -21.52 39.87
CA THR A 457 -63.25 -21.95 38.48
C THR A 457 -61.85 -21.86 37.86
N ARG A 458 -61.29 -22.98 37.40
CA ARG A 458 -60.01 -22.97 36.66
C ARG A 458 -60.23 -22.02 35.51
N THR A 459 -59.85 -20.76 35.68
CA THR A 459 -59.80 -19.78 34.62
C THR A 459 -58.94 -20.44 33.55
N ALA A 460 -59.46 -20.51 32.33
CA ALA A 460 -58.79 -21.15 31.21
C ALA A 460 -57.32 -20.71 31.25
N ARG A 461 -56.41 -21.65 31.51
CA ARG A 461 -54.97 -21.37 31.49
C ARG A 461 -54.72 -20.68 30.16
N ARG A 462 -54.30 -19.41 30.18
CA ARG A 462 -53.80 -18.78 28.97
C ARG A 462 -52.70 -19.69 28.43
N GLU A 463 -52.71 -19.92 27.12
CA GLU A 463 -51.68 -20.73 26.48
C GLU A 463 -50.31 -20.17 26.87
N PRO A 464 -49.39 -21.00 27.42
CA PRO A 464 -48.08 -20.54 27.91
C PRO A 464 -47.31 -19.66 26.92
N GLY A 465 -47.39 -19.98 25.62
CA GLY A 465 -46.75 -19.19 24.57
C GLY A 465 -47.30 -17.76 24.45
N ALA A 466 -48.61 -17.55 24.64
CA ALA A 466 -49.22 -16.23 24.57
C ALA A 466 -48.80 -15.32 25.74
N LEU A 467 -48.52 -15.92 26.90
CA LEU A 467 -48.03 -15.21 28.09
C LEU A 467 -46.55 -14.83 27.97
N LEU A 468 -45.72 -15.74 27.44
CA LEU A 468 -44.30 -15.48 27.20
C LEU A 468 -44.08 -14.47 26.06
N ALA A 469 -45.03 -14.36 25.13
CA ALA A 469 -45.05 -13.36 24.07
C ALA A 469 -45.47 -11.95 24.54
N GLU A 470 -45.92 -11.76 25.79
CA GLU A 470 -46.25 -10.41 26.28
C GLU A 470 -44.97 -9.54 26.34
N PRO A 471 -45.00 -8.27 25.89
CA PRO A 471 -43.80 -7.42 25.83
C PRO A 471 -43.04 -7.31 27.16
N ARG A 472 -43.75 -7.35 28.29
CA ARG A 472 -43.16 -7.32 29.63
C ARG A 472 -42.44 -8.62 29.99
N ALA A 473 -43.02 -9.75 29.61
CA ALA A 473 -42.40 -11.06 29.81
C ALA A 473 -41.13 -11.17 28.95
N GLN A 474 -41.22 -10.77 27.68
CA GLN A 474 -40.07 -10.70 26.77
C GLN A 474 -38.95 -9.81 27.30
N GLN A 475 -39.26 -8.58 27.73
CA GLN A 475 -38.24 -7.67 28.29
C GLN A 475 -37.56 -8.25 29.53
N SER A 476 -38.33 -8.93 30.40
CA SER A 476 -37.74 -9.56 31.59
C SER A 476 -36.85 -10.74 31.24
N LEU A 477 -37.23 -11.55 30.25
CA LEU A 477 -36.42 -12.67 29.78
C LEU A 477 -35.15 -12.17 29.06
N LEU A 478 -35.27 -11.09 28.30
CA LEU A 478 -34.14 -10.43 27.64
C LEU A 478 -33.12 -9.90 28.65
N THR A 479 -33.59 -9.31 29.76
CA THR A 479 -32.69 -8.84 30.84
C THR A 479 -31.93 -10.00 31.47
N VAL A 480 -32.61 -11.12 31.76
CA VAL A 480 -31.96 -12.33 32.29
C VAL A 480 -30.94 -12.89 31.28
N ALA A 481 -31.30 -12.94 30.00
CA ALA A 481 -30.36 -13.34 28.96
C ALA A 481 -29.15 -12.40 28.90
N GLN A 482 -29.34 -11.09 29.01
CA GLN A 482 -28.26 -10.09 29.04
C GLN A 482 -27.28 -10.31 30.17
N ASP A 483 -27.79 -10.51 31.39
CA ASP A 483 -26.98 -10.70 32.59
C ASP A 483 -26.22 -12.03 32.56
N ALA A 484 -26.81 -13.07 31.97
CA ALA A 484 -26.24 -14.41 31.91
C ALA A 484 -25.31 -14.66 30.71
N THR A 485 -25.33 -13.81 29.68
CA THR A 485 -24.47 -13.93 28.49
C THR A 485 -23.64 -12.65 28.23
N PRO A 486 -22.73 -12.26 29.14
CA PRO A 486 -21.91 -11.07 28.97
C PRO A 486 -20.89 -11.19 27.81
N THR A 487 -20.34 -12.37 27.53
CA THR A 487 -19.24 -12.54 26.55
C THR A 487 -19.65 -13.21 25.24
N VAL A 488 -20.77 -13.93 25.24
CA VAL A 488 -21.33 -14.63 24.07
C VAL A 488 -21.48 -13.75 22.81
N PRO A 489 -21.96 -12.48 22.88
CA PRO A 489 -22.08 -11.65 21.68
C PRO A 489 -20.74 -11.41 20.99
N ASP A 490 -19.71 -10.93 21.70
CA ASP A 490 -18.37 -10.68 21.17
C ASP A 490 -17.72 -11.97 20.63
N TRP A 491 -18.01 -13.11 21.27
CA TRP A 491 -17.56 -14.41 20.79
C TRP A 491 -18.18 -14.75 19.43
N LEU A 492 -19.47 -14.51 19.25
CA LEU A 492 -20.19 -14.77 17.99
C LEU A 492 -19.83 -13.76 16.91
N GLU A 493 -19.54 -12.51 17.24
CA GLU A 493 -18.96 -11.54 16.30
C GLU A 493 -17.62 -12.05 15.74
N ARG A 494 -16.73 -12.56 16.62
CA ARG A 494 -15.48 -13.17 16.17
C ARG A 494 -15.72 -14.40 15.30
N LEU A 495 -16.68 -15.26 15.65
CA LEU A 495 -17.04 -16.42 14.84
C LEU A 495 -17.59 -16.01 13.45
N ALA A 496 -18.39 -14.94 13.39
CA ALA A 496 -18.92 -14.39 12.14
C ALA A 496 -17.81 -13.83 11.24
N LEU A 497 -16.70 -13.34 11.83
CA LEU A 497 -15.46 -13.02 11.13
C LEU A 497 -14.59 -14.26 10.83
N LEU A 498 -15.16 -15.46 10.91
CA LEU A 498 -14.55 -16.77 10.65
C LEU A 498 -13.42 -17.16 11.62
N ASN A 499 -13.35 -16.55 12.81
CA ASN A 499 -12.32 -16.91 13.79
C ASN A 499 -12.57 -18.31 14.34
N GLY A 500 -11.51 -19.12 14.45
CA GLY A 500 -11.60 -20.50 14.92
C GLY A 500 -12.18 -21.49 13.91
N VAL A 501 -12.58 -21.05 12.71
CA VAL A 501 -13.01 -21.94 11.63
C VAL A 501 -11.79 -22.71 11.09
N PRO A 502 -11.82 -24.06 11.06
CA PRO A 502 -10.69 -24.85 10.55
C PRO A 502 -10.42 -24.56 9.07
N PHE A 503 -9.14 -24.55 8.67
CA PHE A 503 -8.72 -24.20 7.31
C PHE A 503 -9.41 -25.04 6.22
N ALA A 504 -9.63 -26.33 6.46
CA ALA A 504 -10.32 -27.22 5.51
C ALA A 504 -11.80 -26.87 5.24
N HIS A 505 -12.42 -26.04 6.09
CA HIS A 505 -13.76 -25.49 5.82
C HIS A 505 -13.70 -24.18 5.01
N LEU A 506 -12.58 -23.46 5.05
CA LEU A 506 -12.35 -22.24 4.27
C LEU A 506 -11.86 -22.57 2.86
N VAL A 507 -10.91 -23.50 2.76
CA VAL A 507 -10.30 -24.00 1.52
C VAL A 507 -10.45 -25.53 1.50
N PRO A 508 -11.56 -26.05 0.94
CA PRO A 508 -11.89 -27.47 1.01
C PRO A 508 -10.91 -28.42 0.30
N ASP A 509 -10.25 -27.94 -0.75
CA ASP A 509 -9.24 -28.69 -1.49
C ASP A 509 -7.95 -27.87 -1.58
N PRO A 510 -6.78 -28.41 -1.20
CA PRO A 510 -5.52 -27.68 -1.19
C PRO A 510 -5.11 -27.15 -2.58
N ARG A 511 -5.62 -27.74 -3.67
CA ARG A 511 -5.35 -27.25 -5.05
C ARG A 511 -6.06 -25.94 -5.36
N MET A 512 -7.01 -25.50 -4.54
CA MET A 512 -7.65 -24.18 -4.67
C MET A 512 -6.70 -23.05 -4.26
N LEU A 513 -5.77 -23.31 -3.34
CA LEU A 513 -4.77 -22.36 -2.85
C LEU A 513 -3.36 -22.99 -2.87
N PRO A 514 -2.79 -23.28 -4.05
CA PRO A 514 -1.45 -23.84 -4.17
C PRO A 514 -0.38 -22.87 -3.62
N PRO A 515 0.84 -23.34 -3.32
CA PRO A 515 1.95 -22.47 -2.97
C PRO A 515 2.22 -21.42 -4.06
N GLU A 516 2.69 -20.25 -3.66
CA GLU A 516 2.89 -19.08 -4.52
C GLU A 516 1.64 -18.68 -5.30
N SER A 517 0.50 -18.57 -4.61
CA SER A 517 -0.75 -18.12 -5.22
C SER A 517 -1.48 -17.05 -4.42
N LEU A 518 -2.21 -16.23 -5.15
CA LEU A 518 -3.12 -15.21 -4.64
C LEU A 518 -4.54 -15.55 -5.10
N ARG A 519 -5.50 -15.49 -4.18
CA ARG A 519 -6.90 -15.84 -4.40
C ARG A 519 -7.83 -14.79 -3.81
N ALA A 520 -8.61 -14.13 -4.67
CA ALA A 520 -9.71 -13.28 -4.27
C ALA A 520 -11.01 -14.09 -4.17
N PHE A 521 -11.89 -13.69 -3.26
CA PHE A 521 -13.18 -14.35 -3.05
C PHE A 521 -14.24 -13.36 -2.54
N ARG A 522 -15.51 -13.72 -2.75
CA ARG A 522 -16.67 -13.20 -2.03
C ARG A 522 -16.92 -14.06 -0.80
N VAL A 523 -17.63 -13.48 0.17
CA VAL A 523 -18.05 -14.22 1.35
C VAL A 523 -19.53 -14.51 1.26
N ASP A 524 -19.90 -15.76 1.51
CA ASP A 524 -21.29 -16.22 1.56
C ASP A 524 -21.92 -15.89 2.92
N PRO A 525 -22.83 -14.90 3.01
CA PRO A 525 -23.45 -14.51 4.28
C PRO A 525 -24.35 -15.61 4.82
N ALA A 526 -24.97 -16.42 3.96
CA ALA A 526 -25.84 -17.52 4.40
C ALA A 526 -25.04 -18.63 5.07
N TRP A 527 -23.81 -18.88 4.60
CA TRP A 527 -22.89 -19.82 5.26
C TRP A 527 -22.52 -19.34 6.66
N ILE A 528 -22.21 -18.05 6.83
CA ILE A 528 -21.93 -17.45 8.14
C ILE A 528 -23.16 -17.52 9.05
N HIS A 529 -24.35 -17.20 8.53
CA HIS A 529 -25.59 -17.30 9.30
C HIS A 529 -25.84 -18.74 9.77
N ALA A 530 -25.62 -19.74 8.91
CA ALA A 530 -25.73 -21.15 9.29
C ALA A 530 -24.73 -21.53 10.39
N LEU A 531 -23.46 -21.07 10.28
CA LEU A 531 -22.43 -21.26 11.30
C LEU A 531 -22.85 -20.66 12.65
N VAL A 532 -23.28 -19.39 12.66
CA VAL A 532 -23.71 -18.69 13.89
C VAL A 532 -24.97 -19.31 14.48
N ALA A 533 -25.93 -19.72 13.64
CA ALA A 533 -27.13 -20.42 14.09
C ALA A 533 -26.81 -21.74 14.77
N GLY A 534 -25.86 -22.51 14.24
CA GLY A 534 -25.38 -23.75 14.85
C GLY A 534 -24.72 -23.52 16.22
N ALA A 535 -23.92 -22.46 16.35
CA ALA A 535 -23.33 -22.08 17.64
C ALA A 535 -24.41 -21.70 18.67
N GLY A 536 -25.45 -20.97 18.23
CA GLY A 536 -26.57 -20.56 19.10
C GLY A 536 -27.51 -21.69 19.54
N ASP A 537 -27.49 -22.86 18.89
CA ASP A 537 -28.36 -24.00 19.20
C ASP A 537 -27.84 -24.91 20.34
N VAL A 538 -26.71 -24.56 20.98
CA VAL A 538 -26.17 -25.34 22.09
C VAL A 538 -27.13 -25.37 23.29
N GLY A 539 -27.41 -26.57 23.82
CA GLY A 539 -28.12 -26.77 25.10
C GLY A 539 -29.66 -26.71 25.04
N ALA A 540 -30.28 -26.80 23.87
CA ALA A 540 -31.74 -26.91 23.75
C ALA A 540 -32.22 -28.36 24.02
N HIS A 541 -33.00 -28.56 25.09
CA HIS A 541 -33.44 -29.90 25.52
C HIS A 541 -34.95 -30.07 25.68
N THR A 542 -35.68 -28.99 25.93
CA THR A 542 -37.12 -29.03 26.22
C THR A 542 -37.93 -28.18 25.23
N SER A 543 -39.25 -28.40 25.19
CA SER A 543 -40.16 -27.51 24.45
C SER A 543 -40.11 -26.07 24.98
N LEU A 544 -39.87 -25.88 26.28
CA LEU A 544 -39.70 -24.57 26.88
C LEU A 544 -38.41 -23.88 26.39
N ASP A 545 -37.30 -24.61 26.28
CA ASP A 545 -36.04 -24.04 25.76
C ASP A 545 -36.20 -23.61 24.30
N ARG A 546 -37.02 -24.32 23.52
CA ARG A 546 -37.37 -23.96 22.15
C ARG A 546 -38.21 -22.68 22.09
N ASP A 547 -39.21 -22.54 22.97
CA ASP A 547 -40.05 -21.33 23.05
C ASP A 547 -39.24 -20.11 23.51
N LEU A 548 -38.20 -20.32 24.31
CA LEU A 548 -37.29 -19.28 24.81
C LEU A 548 -36.11 -18.98 23.86
N HIS A 549 -35.82 -19.87 22.90
CA HIS A 549 -34.72 -19.73 21.96
C HIS A 549 -34.75 -18.39 21.20
N PRO A 550 -35.90 -17.91 20.65
CA PRO A 550 -35.94 -16.62 19.95
C PRO A 550 -35.49 -15.42 20.81
N VAL A 551 -35.74 -15.44 22.12
CA VAL A 551 -35.32 -14.36 23.03
C VAL A 551 -33.81 -14.39 23.25
N LEU A 552 -33.24 -15.59 23.38
CA LEU A 552 -31.79 -15.76 23.48
C LEU A 552 -31.10 -15.38 22.16
N THR A 553 -31.67 -15.79 21.02
CA THR A 553 -31.19 -15.40 19.69
C THR A 553 -31.31 -13.90 19.48
N GLU A 554 -32.40 -13.24 19.88
CA GLU A 554 -32.51 -11.77 19.81
C GLU A 554 -31.41 -11.06 20.60
N ARG A 555 -31.07 -11.57 21.80
CA ARG A 555 -29.95 -11.04 22.60
C ARG A 555 -28.61 -11.21 21.87
N ILE A 556 -28.43 -12.38 21.28
CA ILE A 556 -27.20 -12.82 20.68
C ILE A 556 -26.96 -12.18 19.30
N SER A 557 -28.00 -12.02 18.49
CA SER A 557 -27.96 -11.50 17.12
C SER A 557 -27.91 -9.97 17.04
N ARG A 558 -28.14 -9.24 18.15
CA ARG A 558 -28.06 -7.77 18.21
C ARG A 558 -26.63 -7.28 18.41
N THR A 559 -25.78 -7.58 17.46
CA THR A 559 -24.41 -7.08 17.38
C THR A 559 -24.30 -6.32 16.07
N GLY A 560 -24.08 -5.00 16.13
CA GLY A 560 -23.93 -4.13 14.95
C GLY A 560 -22.64 -4.39 14.16
N ALA A 561 -22.14 -5.62 14.19
CA ALA A 561 -20.93 -6.06 13.51
C ALA A 561 -21.20 -6.23 12.03
N THR A 562 -20.40 -5.56 11.22
CA THR A 562 -20.46 -5.68 9.76
C THR A 562 -19.94 -7.06 9.35
N LEU A 563 -20.74 -7.80 8.58
CA LEU A 563 -20.31 -9.07 8.01
C LEU A 563 -19.31 -8.84 6.88
N PRO A 564 -18.32 -9.73 6.71
CA PRO A 564 -17.39 -9.65 5.60
C PRO A 564 -18.11 -9.93 4.29
N VAL A 565 -17.77 -9.16 3.25
CA VAL A 565 -18.38 -9.25 1.91
C VAL A 565 -17.40 -9.82 0.90
N ALA A 566 -16.11 -9.51 1.03
CA ALA A 566 -15.05 -9.98 0.16
C ALA A 566 -13.75 -10.18 0.96
N GLY A 567 -12.76 -10.81 0.32
CA GLY A 567 -11.46 -10.98 0.92
C GLY A 567 -10.40 -11.47 -0.05
N LEU A 568 -9.21 -11.63 0.51
CA LEU A 568 -8.00 -12.06 -0.18
C LEU A 568 -7.27 -13.13 0.64
N LEU A 569 -6.85 -14.19 -0.04
CA LEU A 569 -5.97 -15.23 0.49
C LEU A 569 -4.66 -15.17 -0.28
N ILE A 570 -3.53 -15.15 0.44
CA ILE A 570 -2.19 -15.22 -0.15
C ILE A 570 -1.50 -16.43 0.47
N ASN A 571 -1.01 -17.35 -0.35
CA ASN A 571 -0.16 -18.47 0.06
C ASN A 571 1.21 -18.31 -0.62
N SER A 572 2.20 -17.77 0.10
CA SER A 572 3.50 -17.43 -0.48
C SER A 572 4.59 -17.29 0.58
N GLU A 573 5.83 -17.62 0.22
CA GLU A 573 7.01 -17.26 1.00
C GLU A 573 7.13 -15.75 1.25
N LEU A 574 6.51 -14.91 0.40
CA LEU A 574 6.41 -13.46 0.60
C LEU A 574 5.77 -13.11 1.95
N VAL A 575 4.71 -13.82 2.35
CA VAL A 575 4.00 -13.59 3.62
C VAL A 575 4.91 -13.87 4.82
N ARG A 576 5.82 -14.84 4.67
CA ARG A 576 6.84 -15.14 5.68
C ARG A 576 7.98 -14.13 5.66
N ALA A 577 8.38 -13.66 4.47
CA ALA A 577 9.42 -12.66 4.26
C ALA A 577 9.02 -11.30 4.84
N TRP A 578 7.74 -10.96 4.69
CA TRP A 578 7.12 -9.73 5.13
C TRP A 578 6.03 -10.05 6.17
N PRO A 579 6.37 -10.15 7.47
CA PRO A 579 5.36 -10.37 8.51
C PRO A 579 4.37 -9.22 8.64
N VAL A 580 4.78 -8.00 8.28
CA VAL A 580 3.97 -6.77 8.37
C VAL A 580 4.14 -5.99 7.07
N PHE A 581 3.22 -6.14 6.12
CA PHE A 581 3.19 -5.36 4.87
C PHE A 581 1.80 -4.76 4.65
N ASP A 582 1.75 -3.70 3.85
CA ASP A 582 0.52 -2.92 3.67
C ASP A 582 -0.31 -3.52 2.53
N ILE A 583 -1.55 -3.88 2.84
CA ILE A 583 -2.58 -4.24 1.86
C ILE A 583 -3.65 -3.16 1.99
N LEU A 584 -3.77 -2.33 0.96
CA LEU A 584 -4.74 -1.24 0.91
C LEU A 584 -5.81 -1.59 -0.11
N ALA A 585 -7.07 -1.57 0.34
CA ALA A 585 -8.24 -1.87 -0.47
C ALA A 585 -9.03 -0.58 -0.66
N THR A 586 -9.32 -0.19 -1.91
CA THR A 586 -10.06 1.03 -2.22
C THR A 586 -11.15 0.80 -3.27
N THR A 587 -12.19 1.63 -3.23
CA THR A 587 -13.22 1.71 -4.27
C THR A 587 -12.72 2.46 -5.50
N ALA A 588 -13.50 2.47 -6.59
CA ALA A 588 -13.21 3.18 -7.83
C ALA A 588 -13.05 4.69 -7.63
N ASP A 589 -13.71 5.26 -6.62
CA ASP A 589 -13.61 6.67 -6.23
C ASP A 589 -12.36 6.96 -5.36
N GLY A 590 -11.63 5.91 -4.95
CA GLY A 590 -10.44 6.01 -4.11
C GLY A 590 -10.72 6.03 -2.61
N GLU A 591 -11.96 5.74 -2.19
CA GLU A 591 -12.31 5.62 -0.77
C GLU A 591 -11.82 4.28 -0.20
N PRO A 592 -11.28 4.24 1.02
CA PRO A 592 -10.81 3.01 1.64
C PRO A 592 -11.98 2.06 1.96
N VAL A 593 -11.80 0.78 1.65
CA VAL A 593 -12.70 -0.30 2.08
C VAL A 593 -12.29 -0.76 3.48
N GLY A 594 -13.24 -0.99 4.37
CA GLY A 594 -12.97 -1.33 5.77
C GLY A 594 -12.39 -2.73 5.91
N GLU A 595 -11.21 -2.85 6.50
CA GLU A 595 -10.61 -4.13 6.89
C GLU A 595 -11.22 -4.64 8.19
N LEU A 596 -11.89 -5.80 8.13
CA LEU A 596 -12.55 -6.43 9.27
C LEU A 596 -11.65 -7.44 9.99
N ARG A 597 -10.79 -8.13 9.24
CA ARG A 597 -9.86 -9.13 9.79
C ARG A 597 -8.67 -9.31 8.88
N ARG A 598 -7.47 -9.32 9.46
CA ARG A 598 -6.23 -9.78 8.85
C ARG A 598 -5.57 -10.79 9.78
N ASP A 599 -5.29 -11.99 9.27
CA ASP A 599 -4.82 -13.10 10.10
C ASP A 599 -3.89 -14.04 9.32
N HIS A 600 -2.84 -14.51 9.98
CA HIS A 600 -1.93 -15.52 9.43
C HIS A 600 -2.44 -16.91 9.83
N LEU A 601 -3.12 -17.58 8.89
CA LEU A 601 -3.63 -18.94 9.11
C LEU A 601 -2.50 -19.98 9.16
N ALA A 602 -1.38 -19.69 8.49
CA ALA A 602 -0.11 -20.39 8.54
C ALA A 602 1.04 -19.37 8.31
N PRO A 603 2.33 -19.72 8.53
CA PRO A 603 3.45 -18.79 8.33
C PRO A 603 3.53 -18.17 6.93
N ASP A 604 3.00 -18.87 5.94
CA ASP A 604 2.96 -18.56 4.50
C ASP A 604 1.55 -18.22 4.01
N VAL A 605 0.51 -18.34 4.85
CA VAL A 605 -0.89 -18.14 4.46
C VAL A 605 -1.51 -16.95 5.19
N LEU A 606 -1.81 -15.88 4.45
CA LEU A 606 -2.49 -14.68 4.94
C LEU A 606 -3.94 -14.65 4.48
N LEU A 607 -4.86 -14.36 5.40
CA LEU A 607 -6.27 -14.08 5.15
C LEU A 607 -6.56 -12.60 5.43
N VAL A 608 -7.22 -11.92 4.50
CA VAL A 608 -7.78 -10.57 4.69
C VAL A 608 -9.27 -10.59 4.37
N LEU A 609 -10.09 -10.00 5.24
CA LEU A 609 -11.53 -9.84 5.06
C LEU A 609 -11.92 -8.37 5.09
N TRP A 610 -12.79 -7.97 4.16
CA TRP A 610 -13.29 -6.61 4.00
C TRP A 610 -14.81 -6.52 4.15
N ASP A 611 -15.29 -5.35 4.58
CA ASP A 611 -16.73 -5.03 4.69
C ASP A 611 -17.39 -4.69 3.34
N GLY A 612 -16.60 -4.52 2.29
CA GLY A 612 -17.03 -4.21 0.94
C GLY A 612 -16.15 -4.88 -0.10
N VAL A 613 -16.50 -4.69 -1.36
CA VAL A 613 -15.75 -5.19 -2.50
C VAL A 613 -14.77 -4.12 -2.95
N PRO A 614 -13.46 -4.36 -2.91
CA PRO A 614 -12.51 -3.39 -3.47
C PRO A 614 -12.51 -3.42 -4.99
N ASP A 615 -12.39 -2.25 -5.59
CA ASP A 615 -12.10 -2.08 -7.02
C ASP A 615 -10.59 -2.10 -7.28
N GLN A 616 -9.79 -1.65 -6.30
CA GLN A 616 -8.34 -1.65 -6.35
C GLN A 616 -7.76 -2.24 -5.06
N ILE A 617 -6.74 -3.10 -5.22
CA ILE A 617 -5.94 -3.62 -4.11
C ILE A 617 -4.48 -3.23 -4.37
N ALA A 618 -3.85 -2.54 -3.43
CA ALA A 618 -2.42 -2.25 -3.45
C ALA A 618 -1.72 -3.13 -2.40
N ILE A 619 -0.75 -3.93 -2.85
CA ILE A 619 0.15 -4.69 -1.98
C ILE A 619 1.48 -3.96 -1.98
N ARG A 620 1.90 -3.44 -0.83
CA ARG A 620 3.11 -2.64 -0.69
C ARG A 620 4.09 -3.31 0.22
N GLU A 621 5.36 -3.29 -0.15
CA GLU A 621 6.48 -3.67 0.71
C GLU A 621 6.35 -2.96 2.06
N PRO A 622 6.67 -3.64 3.18
CA PRO A 622 6.79 -3.00 4.47
C PRO A 622 7.65 -1.77 4.28
N GLY A 623 7.15 -0.61 4.68
CA GLY A 623 7.92 0.60 4.47
C GLY A 623 9.30 0.46 5.12
N GLN A 624 10.38 0.44 4.35
CA GLN A 624 11.72 0.55 4.92
C GLN A 624 12.11 2.03 4.96
N GLY A 625 13.29 2.35 5.49
CA GLY A 625 13.82 3.71 5.42
C GLY A 625 13.98 4.16 3.96
N ILE A 626 14.31 5.42 3.73
CA ILE A 626 14.68 5.84 2.37
C ILE A 626 16.03 5.21 2.04
N HIS A 627 16.08 4.37 1.01
CA HIS A 627 17.30 3.71 0.56
C HIS A 627 17.68 4.16 -0.84
N PHE A 628 19.00 4.25 -1.10
CA PHE A 628 19.53 4.67 -2.40
C PHE A 628 20.01 3.46 -3.20
N GLY A 629 19.71 3.45 -4.49
CA GLY A 629 20.05 2.34 -5.36
C GLY A 629 19.26 2.37 -6.66
N ILE A 630 19.06 1.18 -7.22
CA ILE A 630 18.32 0.92 -8.45
C ILE A 630 17.32 -0.22 -8.19
N ASN A 631 16.36 -0.40 -9.09
CA ASN A 631 15.38 -1.48 -8.99
C ASN A 631 16.02 -2.85 -9.28
N SER A 632 15.25 -3.93 -9.09
CA SER A 632 15.72 -5.31 -9.31
C SER A 632 16.16 -5.62 -10.75
N GLU A 633 15.85 -4.74 -11.70
CA GLU A 633 16.12 -4.87 -13.13
C GLU A 633 17.33 -4.01 -13.55
N GLY A 634 18.00 -3.36 -12.58
CA GLY A 634 19.18 -2.54 -12.81
C GLY A 634 18.85 -1.15 -13.38
N ARG A 635 17.64 -0.63 -13.14
CA ARG A 635 17.15 0.66 -13.65
C ARG A 635 16.75 1.63 -12.53
N ILE A 636 16.70 2.91 -12.83
CA ILE A 636 16.21 3.99 -11.94
C ILE A 636 14.78 4.32 -12.36
N SER A 637 13.83 4.17 -11.44
CA SER A 637 12.45 4.64 -11.66
C SER A 637 12.40 6.15 -11.50
N LEU A 638 12.07 6.85 -12.59
CA LEU A 638 12.19 8.29 -12.68
C LEU A 638 11.10 9.03 -11.90
N ARG A 639 11.44 10.24 -11.43
CA ARG A 639 10.52 11.08 -10.64
C ARG A 639 10.38 12.47 -11.21
N HIS A 640 9.27 13.11 -10.87
CA HIS A 640 9.12 14.53 -11.11
C HIS A 640 10.10 15.30 -10.21
N LEU A 641 10.99 16.09 -10.80
CA LEU A 641 12.01 16.88 -10.09
C LEU A 641 11.64 18.35 -9.89
N THR A 642 10.56 18.81 -10.53
CA THR A 642 10.08 20.21 -10.47
C THR A 642 8.55 20.27 -10.41
N GLY A 643 8.01 21.43 -10.05
CA GLY A 643 6.56 21.68 -9.98
C GLY A 643 5.90 21.18 -8.69
N ASN A 644 4.59 20.96 -8.74
CA ASN A 644 3.79 20.58 -7.56
C ASN A 644 3.78 19.06 -7.28
N ARG A 645 4.38 18.27 -8.18
CA ARG A 645 4.45 16.80 -8.09
C ARG A 645 5.85 16.29 -7.76
N VAL A 646 6.73 17.12 -7.20
CA VAL A 646 8.10 16.71 -6.87
C VAL A 646 8.09 15.43 -6.04
N GLY A 647 8.89 14.44 -6.47
CA GLY A 647 9.02 13.13 -5.82
C GLY A 647 7.98 12.08 -6.23
N TYR A 648 6.93 12.46 -6.96
CA TYR A 648 5.99 11.48 -7.51
C TYR A 648 6.62 10.74 -8.70
N PRO A 649 6.32 9.44 -8.89
CA PRO A 649 6.81 8.67 -10.03
C PRO A 649 6.29 9.24 -11.35
N THR A 650 7.10 9.15 -12.40
CA THR A 650 6.73 9.50 -13.79
C THR A 650 6.24 8.30 -14.60
N ASP A 651 6.24 7.10 -14.00
CA ASP A 651 5.97 5.81 -14.65
C ASP A 651 6.93 5.49 -15.81
N THR A 652 8.14 6.09 -15.78
CA THR A 652 9.22 5.83 -16.73
C THR A 652 10.48 5.42 -15.98
N GLU A 653 11.37 4.72 -16.68
CA GLU A 653 12.62 4.22 -16.09
C GLU A 653 13.83 4.66 -16.91
N PHE A 654 15.00 4.66 -16.28
CA PHE A 654 16.28 4.92 -16.90
C PHE A 654 17.29 3.79 -16.60
N PRO A 655 17.96 3.22 -17.61
CA PRO A 655 17.70 3.38 -19.04
C PRO A 655 16.27 2.94 -19.47
N ASP A 656 15.71 3.55 -20.52
CA ASP A 656 14.32 3.32 -20.94
C ASP A 656 14.14 1.90 -21.50
N PRO A 657 13.33 1.02 -20.88
CA PRO A 657 13.18 -0.38 -21.31
C PRO A 657 12.51 -0.54 -22.68
N GLY A 658 11.85 0.50 -23.21
CA GLY A 658 11.20 0.47 -24.52
C GLY A 658 12.14 0.64 -25.70
N LEU A 659 13.41 0.97 -25.48
CA LEU A 659 14.41 1.17 -26.54
C LEU A 659 15.12 -0.14 -26.91
N PRO A 660 15.33 -0.44 -28.21
CA PRO A 660 16.19 -1.55 -28.63
C PRO A 660 17.60 -1.38 -28.04
N GLU A 661 18.18 -2.45 -27.50
CA GLU A 661 19.48 -2.43 -26.81
C GLU A 661 19.52 -1.57 -25.53
N SER A 662 18.37 -1.31 -24.89
CA SER A 662 18.36 -0.65 -23.59
C SER A 662 19.14 -1.46 -22.56
N GLY A 663 20.24 -0.86 -22.13
CA GLY A 663 21.15 -1.41 -21.15
C GLY A 663 20.62 -1.30 -19.72
N THR A 664 21.53 -1.30 -18.76
CA THR A 664 21.23 -1.07 -17.35
C THR A 664 22.09 0.09 -16.82
N VAL A 665 21.81 0.54 -15.60
CA VAL A 665 22.70 1.49 -14.91
C VAL A 665 24.13 0.92 -14.79
N PHE A 666 24.30 -0.40 -14.85
CA PHE A 666 25.61 -1.03 -14.81
C PHE A 666 26.47 -0.80 -16.07
N ASP A 667 25.91 -0.27 -17.16
CA ASP A 667 26.72 0.16 -18.32
C ASP A 667 27.47 1.47 -18.06
N TYR A 668 27.11 2.18 -16.98
CA TYR A 668 27.80 3.38 -16.49
C TYR A 668 28.81 3.05 -15.39
N LEU A 669 29.28 1.81 -15.29
CA LEU A 669 30.40 1.46 -14.41
C LEU A 669 31.74 1.91 -15.02
N ARG A 670 32.71 2.21 -14.16
CA ARG A 670 34.07 2.56 -14.59
C ARG A 670 34.71 1.35 -15.28
N THR A 671 35.35 1.60 -16.42
CA THR A 671 36.01 0.58 -17.25
C THR A 671 37.54 0.62 -17.14
N ASP A 672 38.10 1.55 -16.35
CA ASP A 672 39.54 1.80 -16.29
C ASP A 672 40.33 0.59 -15.76
N SER A 673 41.26 0.14 -16.59
CA SER A 673 42.00 -1.11 -16.57
C SER A 673 43.20 -1.16 -15.61
N ILE A 674 43.15 -0.43 -14.49
CA ILE A 674 44.20 -0.47 -13.45
C ILE A 674 43.65 -1.14 -12.19
N GLY A 675 43.80 -2.47 -12.13
CA GLY A 675 43.28 -3.30 -11.05
C GLY A 675 41.83 -3.71 -11.33
N GLU A 676 41.57 -5.02 -11.33
CA GLU A 676 40.30 -5.67 -11.64
C GLU A 676 39.22 -5.39 -10.57
N LEU A 677 38.85 -4.13 -10.35
CA LEU A 677 37.81 -3.77 -9.38
C LEU A 677 36.54 -3.30 -10.10
N PRO A 678 35.56 -4.20 -10.33
CA PRO A 678 34.29 -3.85 -10.94
C PRO A 678 33.39 -3.07 -9.98
N ASP A 679 32.26 -2.59 -10.51
CA ASP A 679 31.08 -2.13 -9.76
C ASP A 679 31.12 -0.70 -9.18
N VAL A 680 32.08 0.13 -9.58
CA VAL A 680 32.12 1.56 -9.24
C VAL A 680 31.44 2.40 -10.33
N LEU A 681 30.48 3.24 -9.97
CA LEU A 681 29.79 4.16 -10.87
C LEU A 681 30.74 5.24 -11.43
N ARG A 682 30.64 5.45 -12.75
CA ARG A 682 31.18 6.62 -13.45
C ARG A 682 30.10 7.70 -13.45
N LEU A 683 30.17 8.62 -12.49
CA LEU A 683 29.16 9.66 -12.32
C LEU A 683 29.42 10.82 -13.29
N SER A 684 30.68 11.23 -13.41
CA SER A 684 31.12 12.35 -14.26
C SER A 684 31.56 11.94 -15.67
N GLY A 685 31.70 12.93 -16.56
CA GLY A 685 32.09 12.75 -17.97
C GLY A 685 30.90 12.86 -18.94
N GLU A 686 31.18 12.96 -20.25
CA GLU A 686 30.14 13.01 -21.29
C GLU A 686 29.33 11.70 -21.34
N ASP A 687 30.01 10.56 -21.17
CA ASP A 687 29.39 9.23 -21.07
C ASP A 687 29.09 8.81 -19.61
N GLY A 688 29.10 9.76 -18.68
CA GLY A 688 28.84 9.52 -17.26
C GLY A 688 27.34 9.41 -16.94
N LEU A 689 27.02 8.69 -15.85
CA LEU A 689 25.63 8.50 -15.41
C LEU A 689 24.90 9.83 -15.21
N LEU A 690 25.54 10.85 -14.64
CA LEU A 690 24.88 12.13 -14.37
C LEU A 690 24.47 12.87 -15.64
N ALA A 691 25.26 12.78 -16.71
CA ALA A 691 24.95 13.44 -17.98
C ALA A 691 23.76 12.73 -18.64
N ALA A 692 23.80 11.40 -18.72
CA ALA A 692 22.74 10.59 -19.31
C ALA A 692 21.43 10.67 -18.51
N LEU A 693 21.49 10.56 -17.19
CA LEU A 693 20.32 10.69 -16.31
C LEU A 693 19.74 12.11 -16.33
N SER A 694 20.60 13.15 -16.36
CA SER A 694 20.11 14.54 -16.50
C SER A 694 19.36 14.71 -17.83
N ALA A 695 19.86 14.16 -18.93
CA ALA A 695 19.17 14.24 -20.22
C ALA A 695 17.80 13.54 -20.20
N ALA A 696 17.66 12.44 -19.44
CA ALA A 696 16.41 11.71 -19.29
C ALA A 696 15.38 12.44 -18.42
N CYS A 697 15.81 13.10 -17.33
CA CYS A 697 14.90 13.68 -16.33
C CYS A 697 14.68 15.20 -16.50
N LEU A 698 15.68 15.91 -17.03
CA LEU A 698 15.76 17.36 -17.12
C LEU A 698 16.46 17.77 -18.44
N PRO A 699 15.76 17.72 -19.59
CA PRO A 699 16.36 17.94 -20.91
C PRO A 699 17.16 19.24 -21.07
N SER A 700 16.80 20.28 -20.31
CA SER A 700 17.40 21.61 -20.35
C SER A 700 18.25 21.95 -19.10
N GLY A 701 18.55 20.98 -18.22
CA GLY A 701 19.18 21.20 -16.91
C GLY A 701 20.27 20.20 -16.55
N ARG A 702 20.94 20.44 -15.42
CA ARG A 702 21.86 19.47 -14.78
C ARG A 702 21.30 19.11 -13.41
N LEU A 703 21.26 17.83 -13.09
CA LEU A 703 20.83 17.36 -11.78
C LEU A 703 21.65 18.00 -10.66
N THR A 704 20.98 18.56 -9.66
CA THR A 704 21.62 18.97 -8.39
C THR A 704 21.85 17.75 -7.48
N PRO A 705 22.66 17.84 -6.41
CA PRO A 705 22.83 16.71 -5.47
C PRO A 705 21.51 16.23 -4.85
N GLY A 706 20.62 17.13 -4.43
CA GLY A 706 19.32 16.76 -3.87
C GLY A 706 18.42 16.07 -4.89
N GLN A 707 18.42 16.54 -6.15
CA GLN A 707 17.68 15.90 -7.24
C GLN A 707 18.25 14.53 -7.63
N PHE A 708 19.58 14.40 -7.68
CA PHE A 708 20.23 13.13 -7.95
C PHE A 708 19.93 12.09 -6.86
N ALA A 709 19.97 12.52 -5.59
CA ALA A 709 19.57 11.69 -4.47
C ALA A 709 18.10 11.25 -4.59
N LEU A 710 17.20 12.18 -4.96
CA LEU A 710 15.77 11.88 -5.16
C LEU A 710 15.54 10.85 -6.27
N GLU A 711 16.28 10.91 -7.38
CA GLU A 711 16.20 9.89 -8.43
C GLU A 711 16.70 8.53 -7.95
N LEU A 712 17.81 8.51 -7.20
CA LEU A 712 18.37 7.27 -6.65
C LEU A 712 17.54 6.66 -5.51
N VAL A 713 16.49 7.33 -5.02
CA VAL A 713 15.59 6.70 -4.03
C VAL A 713 15.00 5.44 -4.66
N ASN A 714 15.25 4.28 -4.06
CA ASN A 714 14.54 3.07 -4.42
C ASN A 714 13.27 3.02 -3.57
N ALA A 715 12.12 3.26 -4.20
CA ALA A 715 10.84 3.26 -3.49
C ALA A 715 10.48 1.82 -3.08
N PRO A 716 9.74 1.63 -1.98
CA PRO A 716 9.20 0.32 -1.62
C PRO A 716 8.39 -0.24 -2.79
N LEU A 717 8.51 -1.55 -3.03
CA LEU A 717 7.77 -2.21 -4.09
C LEU A 717 6.26 -2.07 -3.86
N GLU A 718 5.53 -1.64 -4.87
CA GLU A 718 4.07 -1.55 -4.85
C GLU A 718 3.49 -2.34 -6.03
N GLN A 719 2.68 -3.34 -5.72
CA GLN A 719 1.91 -4.08 -6.70
C GLN A 719 0.45 -3.64 -6.64
N LEU A 720 -0.04 -3.09 -7.74
CA LEU A 720 -1.44 -2.72 -7.91
C LEU A 720 -2.20 -3.83 -8.63
N LEU A 721 -3.32 -4.24 -8.05
CA LEU A 721 -4.36 -5.04 -8.70
C LEU A 721 -5.50 -4.07 -9.05
N LEU A 722 -5.68 -3.84 -10.34
CA LEU A 722 -6.67 -2.93 -10.90
C LEU A 722 -7.74 -3.72 -11.67
N PRO A 723 -8.95 -3.15 -11.86
CA PRO A 723 -9.95 -3.80 -12.68
C PRO A 723 -9.44 -3.96 -14.13
N PRO A 724 -9.90 -5.00 -14.85
CA PRO A 724 -9.50 -5.22 -16.23
C PRO A 724 -9.81 -3.98 -17.07
N THR A 725 -8.82 -3.52 -17.82
CA THR A 725 -8.93 -2.35 -18.68
C THR A 725 -8.89 -2.79 -20.14
N VAL A 726 -9.92 -2.45 -20.91
CA VAL A 726 -9.94 -2.60 -22.36
C VAL A 726 -9.28 -1.38 -22.98
N ARG A 727 -8.23 -1.61 -23.76
CA ARG A 727 -7.59 -0.57 -24.56
C ARG A 727 -8.17 -0.57 -25.98
N ARG A 728 -8.51 0.62 -26.49
CA ARG A 728 -8.86 0.84 -27.90
C ARG A 728 -7.92 1.89 -28.48
N ASP A 729 -7.04 1.46 -29.37
CA ASP A 729 -6.12 2.38 -30.04
C ASP A 729 -6.88 3.26 -31.04
N CYS A 730 -6.32 4.45 -31.29
CA CYS A 730 -6.82 5.34 -32.33
C CYS A 730 -6.75 4.65 -33.70
N VAL A 731 -7.86 4.63 -34.42
CA VAL A 731 -7.97 4.01 -35.76
C VAL A 731 -7.70 5.01 -36.89
N ALA A 732 -7.97 6.29 -36.66
CA ALA A 732 -7.69 7.37 -37.58
C ALA A 732 -7.41 8.68 -36.82
N ASP A 733 -6.39 9.44 -37.23
CA ASP A 733 -6.14 10.77 -36.71
C ASP A 733 -5.62 11.79 -37.74
N THR A 734 -5.99 13.05 -37.54
CA THR A 734 -5.55 14.14 -38.41
C THR A 734 -5.77 15.48 -37.71
N PHE A 735 -5.36 16.59 -38.32
CA PHE A 735 -5.81 17.91 -37.88
C PHE A 735 -6.25 18.78 -39.05
N ALA A 736 -7.35 19.50 -38.87
CA ALA A 736 -7.82 20.49 -39.83
C ALA A 736 -7.16 21.85 -39.55
N LYS A 737 -6.60 22.51 -40.57
CA LYS A 737 -5.92 23.81 -40.47
C LYS A 737 -6.63 24.89 -41.30
N TYR A 738 -6.99 26.00 -40.67
CA TYR A 738 -7.63 27.11 -41.38
C TYR A 738 -6.73 27.69 -42.47
N GLY A 739 -7.30 27.99 -43.64
CA GLY A 739 -6.59 28.60 -44.76
C GLY A 739 -5.67 27.63 -45.52
N SER A 740 -5.78 26.32 -45.26
CA SER A 740 -5.09 25.28 -46.02
C SER A 740 -6.10 24.23 -46.50
N GLU A 741 -6.73 24.50 -47.65
CA GLU A 741 -7.76 23.63 -48.24
C GLU A 741 -7.17 22.45 -49.04
N ALA A 742 -5.85 22.39 -49.21
CA ALA A 742 -5.15 21.40 -50.04
C ALA A 742 -3.99 20.67 -49.33
N GLU A 743 -3.77 20.90 -48.03
CA GLU A 743 -2.75 20.18 -47.24
C GLU A 743 -3.42 19.04 -46.46
N GLU A 744 -2.99 17.81 -46.70
CA GLU A 744 -3.42 16.61 -46.00
C GLU A 744 -2.52 16.36 -44.79
N PHE A 745 -3.10 16.10 -43.61
CA PHE A 745 -2.36 15.93 -42.35
C PHE A 745 -2.56 14.56 -41.68
N GLY A 746 -3.17 13.60 -42.38
CA GLY A 746 -3.44 12.26 -41.84
C GLY A 746 -2.22 11.40 -41.54
N THR A 747 -1.01 11.84 -41.91
CA THR A 747 0.26 11.19 -41.53
C THR A 747 1.14 12.10 -40.67
N ALA A 748 0.57 13.19 -40.15
CA ALA A 748 1.34 14.21 -39.45
C ALA A 748 1.67 13.74 -38.02
N ASN A 749 2.97 13.57 -37.75
CA ASN A 749 3.47 13.34 -36.40
C ASN A 749 4.49 14.44 -36.03
N PRO A 750 4.19 15.32 -35.07
CA PRO A 750 3.02 15.32 -34.19
C PRO A 750 1.79 16.03 -34.78
N LEU A 751 0.61 15.69 -34.25
CA LEU A 751 -0.63 16.43 -34.45
C LEU A 751 -0.55 17.78 -33.72
N LEU A 752 -1.20 18.80 -34.28
CA LEU A 752 -1.10 20.17 -33.77
C LEU A 752 -2.47 20.75 -33.41
N VAL A 753 -2.59 21.29 -32.19
CA VAL A 753 -3.76 22.05 -31.76
C VAL A 753 -3.38 23.51 -31.51
N LYS A 754 -4.11 24.44 -32.15
CA LYS A 754 -4.00 25.88 -31.91
C LYS A 754 -5.34 26.55 -32.21
N ASN A 755 -5.79 27.48 -31.37
CA ASN A 755 -7.02 28.23 -31.66
C ASN A 755 -6.84 29.73 -31.43
N GLU A 756 -6.74 30.48 -32.54
CA GLU A 756 -6.68 31.96 -32.57
C GLU A 756 -7.95 32.57 -33.16
N GLY A 757 -8.99 31.76 -33.35
CA GLY A 757 -10.26 32.17 -33.92
C GLY A 757 -10.54 31.54 -35.29
N PRO A 758 -11.81 31.59 -35.73
CA PRO A 758 -12.33 30.83 -36.87
C PRO A 758 -11.87 31.35 -38.24
N THR A 759 -11.14 32.47 -38.29
CA THR A 759 -10.66 33.12 -39.52
C THR A 759 -9.13 33.29 -39.57
N ASN A 760 -8.41 32.65 -38.65
CA ASN A 760 -6.96 32.81 -38.54
C ASN A 760 -6.22 31.60 -39.12
N SER A 761 -5.27 31.82 -40.05
CA SER A 761 -4.48 30.80 -40.77
C SER A 761 -3.59 29.91 -39.90
N VAL A 762 -3.51 30.18 -38.60
CA VAL A 762 -2.80 29.34 -37.64
C VAL A 762 -3.71 28.46 -36.79
N THR A 763 -5.03 28.57 -36.92
CA THR A 763 -5.99 27.74 -36.19
C THR A 763 -5.95 26.30 -36.71
N ARG A 764 -5.79 25.34 -35.79
CA ARG A 764 -5.68 23.91 -36.01
C ARG A 764 -6.50 23.15 -34.97
N ILE A 765 -7.34 22.22 -35.41
CA ILE A 765 -8.15 21.35 -34.56
C ILE A 765 -7.79 19.91 -34.90
N THR A 766 -7.40 19.12 -33.90
CA THR A 766 -7.06 17.71 -34.06
C THR A 766 -8.30 16.85 -33.93
N TYR A 767 -8.44 15.81 -34.76
CA TYR A 767 -9.52 14.83 -34.72
C TYR A 767 -8.92 13.44 -34.54
N LEU A 768 -9.52 12.66 -33.65
CA LEU A 768 -9.16 11.28 -33.33
C LEU A 768 -10.40 10.40 -33.46
N ARG A 769 -10.26 9.21 -34.03
CA ARG A 769 -11.34 8.23 -34.13
C ARG A 769 -10.98 6.92 -33.45
N PHE A 770 -11.96 6.28 -32.83
CA PHE A 770 -11.84 5.00 -32.14
C PHE A 770 -12.97 4.05 -32.54
N ASP A 771 -12.65 2.77 -32.67
CA ASP A 771 -13.63 1.68 -32.86
C ASP A 771 -14.27 1.30 -31.51
N THR A 772 -15.61 1.31 -31.45
CA THR A 772 -16.41 1.02 -30.26
C THR A 772 -17.28 -0.25 -30.39
N THR A 773 -17.12 -1.02 -31.47
CA THR A 773 -17.96 -2.21 -31.78
C THR A 773 -17.90 -3.33 -30.73
N GLN A 774 -16.76 -3.50 -30.05
CA GLN A 774 -16.54 -4.56 -29.05
C GLN A 774 -16.40 -3.98 -27.63
N LEU A 775 -17.17 -2.95 -27.30
CA LEU A 775 -17.19 -2.43 -25.94
C LEU A 775 -18.14 -3.23 -25.05
N PRO A 776 -17.85 -3.31 -23.74
CA PRO A 776 -18.81 -3.81 -22.77
C PRO A 776 -20.14 -3.03 -22.85
N PRO A 777 -21.27 -3.66 -22.47
CA PRO A 777 -22.55 -2.97 -22.30
C PRO A 777 -22.43 -1.69 -21.44
N PRO A 778 -23.27 -0.66 -21.65
CA PRO A 778 -23.18 0.61 -20.93
C PRO A 778 -23.21 0.50 -19.39
N ASP A 779 -23.90 -0.49 -18.86
CA ASP A 779 -23.98 -0.85 -17.43
C ASP A 779 -22.69 -1.47 -16.87
N GLN A 780 -21.82 -1.97 -17.75
CA GLN A 780 -20.51 -2.57 -17.43
C GLN A 780 -19.34 -1.64 -17.76
N LEU A 781 -19.61 -0.45 -18.30
CA LEU A 781 -18.61 0.59 -18.50
C LEU A 781 -18.31 1.30 -17.18
N GLY A 782 -17.15 1.01 -16.62
CA GLY A 782 -16.52 1.77 -15.55
C GLY A 782 -15.96 3.10 -16.06
N LYS A 783 -14.72 3.43 -15.72
CA LYS A 783 -14.08 4.68 -16.16
C LYS A 783 -13.53 4.58 -17.59
N VAL A 784 -13.88 5.54 -18.44
CA VAL A 784 -13.43 5.67 -19.83
C VAL A 784 -12.54 6.91 -19.94
N LEU A 785 -11.25 6.70 -20.15
CA LEU A 785 -10.27 7.79 -20.30
C LEU A 785 -9.72 7.80 -21.73
N LEU A 786 -9.88 8.92 -22.44
CA LEU A 786 -9.06 9.20 -23.61
C LEU A 786 -7.69 9.68 -23.14
N ARG A 787 -6.66 8.91 -23.48
CA ARG A 787 -5.27 9.21 -23.16
C ARG A 787 -4.53 9.68 -24.40
N VAL A 788 -3.93 10.86 -24.32
CA VAL A 788 -3.09 11.44 -25.38
C VAL A 788 -1.78 11.94 -24.79
N CYS A 789 -0.66 11.65 -25.44
CA CYS A 789 0.63 12.19 -25.03
C CYS A 789 0.85 13.53 -25.72
N ALA A 790 1.06 14.59 -24.95
CA ALA A 790 1.09 15.94 -25.45
C ALA A 790 2.16 16.80 -24.77
N THR A 791 2.60 17.85 -25.47
CA THR A 791 3.48 18.89 -24.92
C THR A 791 3.03 20.26 -25.40
N ALA A 792 3.17 21.27 -24.54
CA ALA A 792 3.08 22.66 -24.97
C ALA A 792 4.33 23.01 -25.78
N GLN A 793 4.16 23.71 -26.91
CA GLN A 793 5.27 24.24 -27.69
C GLN A 793 5.72 25.62 -27.19
N ASP A 794 4.82 26.38 -26.57
CA ASP A 794 5.06 27.73 -26.08
C ASP A 794 4.83 27.80 -24.56
N ALA A 795 5.48 28.77 -23.89
CA ALA A 795 5.38 28.94 -22.45
C ALA A 795 3.98 29.36 -21.96
N GLY A 796 3.63 28.88 -20.76
CA GLY A 796 2.41 29.20 -20.02
C GLY A 796 1.27 28.17 -20.17
N ASP A 797 0.58 27.93 -19.07
CA ASP A 797 -0.41 26.85 -18.95
C ASP A 797 -1.77 27.19 -19.60
N PHE A 798 -2.52 26.17 -20.02
CA PHE A 798 -3.87 26.34 -20.60
C PHE A 798 -4.65 25.03 -20.62
N ASP A 799 -5.97 25.14 -20.78
CA ASP A 799 -6.88 24.01 -20.90
C ASP A 799 -6.98 23.53 -22.35
N LEU A 800 -6.77 22.22 -22.54
CA LEU A 800 -7.13 21.51 -23.76
C LEU A 800 -8.50 20.86 -23.55
N LYS A 801 -9.39 21.01 -24.53
CA LYS A 801 -10.78 20.56 -24.45
C LYS A 801 -11.03 19.48 -25.50
N ALA A 802 -11.72 18.43 -25.09
CA ALA A 802 -12.18 17.35 -25.94
C ALA A 802 -13.67 17.51 -26.26
N TYR A 803 -14.02 17.39 -27.52
CA TYR A 803 -15.38 17.53 -28.05
C TYR A 803 -15.73 16.25 -28.79
N ALA A 804 -16.86 15.62 -28.48
CA ALA A 804 -17.38 14.55 -29.33
C ALA A 804 -17.96 15.16 -30.61
N THR A 805 -17.61 14.60 -31.76
CA THR A 805 -18.07 15.06 -33.07
C THR A 805 -18.71 13.92 -33.85
N ASP A 806 -19.29 14.23 -35.02
CA ASP A 806 -19.65 13.20 -35.99
C ASP A 806 -18.40 12.47 -36.53
N ASN A 807 -18.66 11.34 -37.18
CA ASN A 807 -17.65 10.48 -37.81
C ASN A 807 -17.53 10.76 -39.32
N ASP A 808 -18.15 11.83 -39.83
CA ASP A 808 -18.26 12.13 -41.25
C ASP A 808 -17.00 12.85 -41.78
N TRP A 809 -15.83 12.29 -41.48
CA TRP A 809 -14.53 12.76 -41.97
C TRP A 809 -13.65 11.60 -42.42
N ASP A 810 -12.62 11.87 -43.23
CA ASP A 810 -11.64 10.87 -43.65
C ASP A 810 -10.23 11.36 -43.30
N GLU A 811 -9.40 10.47 -42.75
CA GLU A 811 -8.04 10.78 -42.29
C GLU A 811 -7.18 11.42 -43.38
N SER A 812 -7.35 10.95 -44.62
CA SER A 812 -6.54 11.34 -45.77
C SER A 812 -7.04 12.59 -46.47
N THR A 813 -8.32 12.94 -46.34
CA THR A 813 -8.91 14.05 -47.11
C THR A 813 -9.48 15.18 -46.25
N LEU A 814 -9.39 15.15 -44.92
CA LEU A 814 -10.01 16.16 -44.06
C LEU A 814 -9.46 17.58 -44.31
N SER A 815 -10.25 18.40 -44.98
CA SER A 815 -9.98 19.83 -45.17
C SER A 815 -10.63 20.69 -44.09
N TRP A 816 -10.25 21.98 -44.00
CA TRP A 816 -10.89 22.88 -43.04
C TRP A 816 -12.38 23.06 -43.32
N SER A 817 -12.82 23.18 -44.58
CA SER A 817 -14.23 23.38 -44.92
C SER A 817 -15.12 22.16 -44.67
N GLU A 818 -14.54 20.96 -44.70
CA GLU A 818 -15.24 19.69 -44.54
C GLU A 818 -15.16 19.13 -43.11
N ARG A 819 -14.46 19.83 -42.20
CA ARG A 819 -14.30 19.37 -40.81
C ARG A 819 -15.64 19.34 -40.06
N PRO A 820 -15.82 18.39 -39.13
CA PRO A 820 -16.95 18.40 -38.20
C PRO A 820 -17.02 19.70 -37.37
N GLU A 821 -18.21 20.22 -37.12
CA GLU A 821 -18.37 21.39 -36.25
C GLU A 821 -18.20 21.02 -34.77
N LEU A 822 -17.50 21.87 -34.01
CA LEU A 822 -17.33 21.66 -32.58
C LEU A 822 -18.64 22.06 -31.84
N PRO A 823 -19.22 21.16 -31.02
CA PRO A 823 -20.34 21.49 -30.16
C PRO A 823 -20.03 22.62 -29.17
N ALA A 824 -21.08 23.27 -28.65
CA ALA A 824 -20.92 24.39 -27.72
C ALA A 824 -20.21 24.00 -26.41
N ASN A 825 -20.44 22.77 -25.91
CA ASN A 825 -19.87 22.28 -24.67
C ASN A 825 -18.86 21.15 -24.95
N PRO A 826 -17.65 21.20 -24.37
CA PRO A 826 -16.73 20.07 -24.42
C PRO A 826 -17.24 18.92 -23.56
N VAL A 827 -16.85 17.70 -23.91
CA VAL A 827 -17.13 16.48 -23.16
C VAL A 827 -16.18 16.33 -21.98
N ALA A 828 -14.92 16.74 -22.15
CA ALA A 828 -13.89 16.68 -21.12
C ALA A 828 -12.84 17.78 -21.33
N THR A 829 -12.11 18.10 -20.27
CA THR A 829 -11.04 19.10 -20.27
C THR A 829 -9.84 18.55 -19.53
N ALA A 830 -8.64 18.76 -20.07
CA ALA A 830 -7.37 18.41 -19.45
C ALA A 830 -6.46 19.65 -19.39
N TYR A 831 -5.71 19.75 -18.29
CA TYR A 831 -4.77 20.86 -18.07
C TYR A 831 -3.43 20.58 -18.72
N VAL A 832 -2.95 21.51 -19.55
CA VAL A 832 -1.61 21.46 -20.15
C VAL A 832 -0.70 22.41 -19.39
N SER A 833 0.23 21.85 -18.63
CA SER A 833 1.28 22.63 -17.97
C SER A 833 2.43 22.95 -18.93
N SER A 834 2.98 24.15 -18.85
CA SER A 834 4.17 24.50 -19.62
C SER A 834 5.42 23.83 -19.08
N GLY A 835 6.04 23.03 -19.94
CA GLY A 835 7.32 22.37 -19.74
C GLY A 835 7.76 21.71 -21.05
N ASP A 836 9.07 21.56 -21.28
CA ASP A 836 9.64 20.96 -22.50
C ASP A 836 9.43 19.43 -22.59
N ALA A 837 8.57 18.84 -21.73
CA ALA A 837 8.39 17.39 -21.60
C ALA A 837 7.02 16.94 -22.09
N TRP A 838 7.02 15.87 -22.90
CA TRP A 838 5.83 15.13 -23.28
C TRP A 838 5.19 14.47 -22.05
N ALA A 839 3.89 14.64 -21.87
CA ALA A 839 3.14 14.05 -20.75
C ALA A 839 1.80 13.48 -21.21
N TRP A 840 1.32 12.45 -20.53
CA TRP A 840 -0.03 11.93 -20.72
C TRP A 840 -1.08 12.91 -20.19
N LEU A 841 -2.02 13.28 -21.05
CA LEU A 841 -3.25 13.97 -20.70
C LEU A 841 -4.39 12.97 -20.72
N GLU A 842 -5.27 13.04 -19.72
CA GLU A 842 -6.43 12.18 -19.58
C GLU A 842 -7.72 12.99 -19.69
N PHE A 843 -8.62 12.53 -20.53
CA PHE A 843 -9.95 13.11 -20.73
C PHE A 843 -11.00 12.08 -20.32
N ASP A 844 -11.80 12.39 -19.30
CA ASP A 844 -12.86 11.49 -18.84
C ASP A 844 -14.08 11.56 -19.76
N LEU A 845 -14.26 10.52 -20.57
CA LEU A 845 -15.36 10.38 -21.52
C LEU A 845 -16.45 9.42 -21.02
N THR A 846 -16.42 9.02 -19.74
CA THR A 846 -17.27 7.97 -19.16
C THR A 846 -18.75 8.22 -19.42
N GLU A 847 -19.23 9.40 -19.04
CA GLU A 847 -20.64 9.78 -19.19
C GLU A 847 -21.07 9.90 -20.66
N HIS A 848 -20.14 10.21 -21.56
CA HIS A 848 -20.43 10.29 -22.99
C HIS A 848 -20.53 8.88 -23.60
N LEU A 849 -19.57 8.01 -23.31
CA LEU A 849 -19.52 6.66 -23.88
C LEU A 849 -20.66 5.77 -23.36
N ARG A 850 -21.12 5.96 -22.11
CA ARG A 850 -22.33 5.29 -21.58
C ARG A 850 -23.61 5.62 -22.36
N ARG A 851 -23.66 6.77 -23.03
CA ARG A 851 -24.81 7.18 -23.86
C ARG A 851 -24.57 6.95 -25.35
N HIS A 852 -23.36 6.53 -25.73
CA HIS A 852 -22.98 6.31 -27.11
C HIS A 852 -23.54 4.98 -27.62
N THR A 853 -24.17 5.00 -28.79
CA THR A 853 -24.81 3.83 -29.40
C THR A 853 -24.23 3.50 -30.79
N GLY A 854 -23.15 4.17 -31.19
CA GLY A 854 -22.48 3.95 -32.46
C GLY A 854 -21.32 2.96 -32.38
N ASP A 855 -20.88 2.54 -33.56
CA ASP A 855 -19.73 1.63 -33.76
C ASP A 855 -18.39 2.39 -33.81
N GLU A 856 -18.43 3.72 -33.88
CA GLU A 856 -17.24 4.57 -33.91
C GLU A 856 -17.45 5.83 -33.06
N LEU A 857 -16.40 6.23 -32.34
CA LEU A 857 -16.33 7.49 -31.60
C LEU A 857 -15.29 8.42 -32.23
N SER A 858 -15.71 9.61 -32.67
CA SER A 858 -14.80 10.70 -33.04
C SER A 858 -14.73 11.77 -31.95
N VAL A 859 -13.50 12.17 -31.61
CA VAL A 859 -13.21 13.22 -30.64
C VAL A 859 -12.30 14.27 -31.27
N ALA A 860 -12.72 15.52 -31.20
CA ALA A 860 -11.92 16.67 -31.60
C ALA A 860 -11.27 17.35 -30.39
N LEU A 861 -9.99 17.70 -30.50
CA LEU A 861 -9.22 18.41 -29.50
C LEU A 861 -8.98 19.86 -29.94
N SER A 862 -9.40 20.79 -29.09
CA SER A 862 -9.24 22.23 -29.31
C SER A 862 -8.98 22.96 -28.01
N LYS A 863 -8.38 24.15 -28.07
CA LYS A 863 -8.20 25.05 -26.92
C LYS A 863 -9.15 26.24 -27.01
N GLU A 864 -9.28 27.00 -25.93
CA GLU A 864 -10.00 28.27 -25.97
C GLU A 864 -9.41 29.26 -26.98
N GLN A 865 -10.30 30.06 -27.56
CA GLN A 865 -9.92 31.08 -28.53
C GLN A 865 -9.02 32.14 -27.88
N GLY A 866 -7.86 32.36 -28.47
CA GLY A 866 -6.93 33.42 -28.08
C GLY A 866 -5.63 32.89 -27.49
N GLY A 867 -4.54 33.61 -27.75
CA GLY A 867 -3.20 33.31 -27.26
C GLY A 867 -2.44 32.35 -28.17
N ASN A 868 -1.15 32.63 -28.35
CA ASN A 868 -0.29 32.04 -29.39
C ASN A 868 0.11 30.57 -29.20
N LYS A 869 -0.38 29.95 -28.13
CA LYS A 869 0.07 28.64 -27.64
C LYS A 869 -0.33 27.50 -28.56
N ILE A 870 0.63 26.62 -28.88
CA ILE A 870 0.43 25.38 -29.64
C ILE A 870 0.58 24.17 -28.72
N VAL A 871 -0.33 23.19 -28.84
CA VAL A 871 -0.13 21.83 -28.31
C VAL A 871 0.38 20.94 -29.44
N ARG A 872 1.39 20.14 -29.14
CA ARG A 872 1.83 19.02 -29.98
C ARG A 872 1.35 17.73 -29.34
N ILE A 873 0.70 16.86 -30.10
CA ILE A 873 0.14 15.59 -29.63
C ILE A 873 0.73 14.47 -30.50
N THR A 874 1.11 13.35 -29.89
CA THR A 874 1.57 12.17 -30.62
C THR A 874 0.46 11.62 -31.50
N SER A 875 0.77 11.25 -32.74
CA SER A 875 -0.20 10.65 -33.65
C SER A 875 -0.18 9.11 -33.58
N ARG A 876 -1.07 8.47 -34.33
CA ARG A 876 -1.16 7.04 -34.57
C ARG A 876 0.09 6.48 -35.25
N GLU A 877 0.77 7.29 -36.05
CA GLU A 877 2.06 6.95 -36.70
C GLU A 877 3.23 6.90 -35.71
N ALA A 878 3.05 7.36 -34.46
CA ALA A 878 4.12 7.33 -33.46
C ALA A 878 4.55 5.88 -33.14
N ALA A 879 5.84 5.66 -32.92
CA ALA A 879 6.36 4.34 -32.53
C ALA A 879 5.91 3.93 -31.12
N THR A 880 5.82 4.89 -30.21
CA THR A 880 5.34 4.75 -28.83
C THR A 880 4.35 5.88 -28.49
N ASN A 881 3.64 5.78 -27.38
CA ASN A 881 2.73 6.81 -26.85
C ASN A 881 1.53 7.18 -27.74
N ARG A 882 1.03 6.25 -28.55
CA ARG A 882 -0.14 6.47 -29.41
C ARG A 882 -1.41 6.85 -28.61
N PRO A 883 -2.26 7.75 -29.15
CA PRO A 883 -3.58 8.02 -28.59
C PRO A 883 -4.42 6.75 -28.46
N HIS A 884 -5.07 6.57 -27.31
CA HIS A 884 -5.95 5.42 -27.06
C HIS A 884 -7.05 5.74 -26.04
N LEU A 885 -8.14 4.98 -26.08
CA LEU A 885 -9.12 4.89 -25.00
C LEU A 885 -8.69 3.80 -24.01
N SER A 886 -8.75 4.12 -22.73
CA SER A 886 -8.53 3.22 -21.61
C SER A 886 -9.86 3.04 -20.88
N ILE A 887 -10.45 1.85 -20.97
CA ILE A 887 -11.82 1.57 -20.55
C ILE A 887 -11.80 0.55 -19.42
N THR A 888 -12.16 0.97 -18.22
CA THR A 888 -12.28 0.09 -17.06
C THR A 888 -13.59 -0.68 -17.17
N VAL A 889 -13.56 -2.01 -17.04
CA VAL A 889 -14.78 -2.84 -17.05
C VAL A 889 -15.24 -3.09 -15.62
N THR A 890 -16.48 -2.77 -15.32
CA THR A 890 -17.13 -3.04 -14.03
C THR A 890 -18.07 -4.23 -14.16
N GLN A 891 -18.07 -5.10 -13.15
CA GLN A 891 -19.06 -6.16 -13.04
C GLN A 891 -20.44 -5.54 -12.73
N PRO A 892 -21.55 -6.08 -13.27
CA PRO A 892 -22.88 -5.55 -12.99
C PRO A 892 -23.19 -5.63 -11.49
N SER A 893 -23.67 -4.53 -10.92
CA SER A 893 -24.19 -4.51 -9.55
C SER A 893 -25.55 -5.21 -9.52
N PRO A 894 -25.80 -6.20 -8.65
CA PRO A 894 -27.06 -6.95 -8.62
C PRO A 894 -28.29 -6.14 -8.15
N ASN A 895 -28.20 -4.81 -8.01
CA ASN A 895 -29.26 -3.97 -7.44
C ASN A 895 -30.15 -3.23 -8.46
N SER A 896 -30.01 -3.45 -9.77
CA SER A 896 -31.03 -3.01 -10.72
C SER A 896 -32.02 -4.15 -10.95
N GLY A 897 -33.14 -4.09 -10.24
CA GLY A 897 -34.17 -5.12 -10.26
C GLY A 897 -34.59 -5.53 -11.67
N GLU A 898 -34.37 -6.80 -11.99
CA GLU A 898 -35.19 -7.55 -12.92
C GLU A 898 -35.90 -8.64 -12.11
N GLU A 899 -37.18 -8.39 -11.80
CA GLU A 899 -38.15 -9.45 -11.56
C GLU A 899 -38.22 -10.33 -12.81
N HIS A 900 -37.38 -11.36 -12.89
CA HIS A 900 -37.60 -12.47 -13.80
C HIS A 900 -38.35 -13.58 -13.06
N ARG A 901 -39.62 -13.69 -13.43
CA ARG A 901 -40.58 -14.75 -13.08
C ARG A 901 -40.05 -16.16 -13.30
#